data_AF-A0A222FHJ1-F1
#
_entry.id   AF-A0A222FHJ1-F1
#
_cell.length_a   1.000
_cell.length_b   1.000
_cell.length_c   1.000
_cell.angle_alpha   90.00
_cell.angle_beta   90.00
_cell.angle_gamma   90.00
#
_symmetry.space_group_name_H-M   'P 1'
#
loop_
_entity.id
_entity.type
_entity.pdbx_description
1 polymer ?
#
loop_
_entity_poly.entity_id
_entity_poly.type
_entity_poly.pdbx_seq_one_letter_code
_entity_poly.pdbx_strand_id
1 'polypeptide(L)'
;MSGDAKAPTRTLLFFTRISAWLSILIIVAGMAVQSLQINLFAQSEVDQAYSNAVAAQMAQSLKSRLEDTRAQQMAASSHPQTLTALRSNDETWRETLKLFMPGVQRLLLLSKNNSQGLQDDLGFAVQELVTRTLRGADMRVEAVMRKNKLQFYWASPVADAAGNIRGVLLAEYGPEWLDRLRAAAGTDVGEVVVTQMLNPGSDQGLELLRAGDSSSDGHVVTETINDYWYLTYLPADNRPKLALMPLITPWLIVLVATLLLLFVMLYLQKRDLRNNQVALLTHVRQMVRKGQDHPPKYTVALFYDLAQHMRQLCFGSSASGAIAIESPQAESDDDGDLMPEREKMNVSLEQPRPGPKVAASDSSAQPIAFGSSLPQMTVIDDEDDDPFEAPEPAEQPTTSTDAAQPEPVPETKPKPRKKEPPAPMVSPPIMPKHIFRAYDIRGVVGHELSEEVAYWIGRSLAVELKHRGFNKICLAWDGRRSSPPLAENLERGLLDAGCNVMILGAQPTGLLYFATHETDAKCGVMITGSHNPPQYNGIKIVVDRLPFAMEDLQGLYHRIVRNDLPTDTRGARESRQLNDAYLQRIDDDVSLNRQMKVVVDAGNGIAGPLATQLMSRLGVDCVPLFCDVDGRFPNHHPDPTVPDNLVALQQAVEEHKADLGLAFDGDGDRLVLVDNHGKIIWPDRLLMLLLRDILPRNPGRDVVFDVKSSRHLPGVIIGSGGRPDMWKTGHSLMKQRMHERNAVVGAEFSGHIYIKERWYGFDDGLYAAARILEVLAQQNVPVAMIFSRVPEDTSTPELHINTSDDAKFSLLEQLQKDEDLTRGARVHTIDGLRLEFPDGWGLIRASNTTPALTLRFAGNDQQAIGRIQQRLRQALNRHAPDLALPF
;
A
#
# COMPACT_ATOMS: atom_id res chain seq x y z
N MET A 1 62.13 -56.77 11.00
CA MET A 1 60.99 -56.27 10.21
C MET A 1 60.83 -54.80 10.54
N SER A 2 61.11 -53.90 9.60
CA SER A 2 60.95 -52.45 9.79
C SER A 2 59.47 -52.07 9.73
N GLY A 3 58.98 -51.42 10.76
CA GLY A 3 57.67 -50.78 10.76
C GLY A 3 57.84 -49.29 10.97
N ASP A 4 57.89 -48.50 9.90
CA ASP A 4 57.95 -47.05 10.00
C ASP A 4 56.66 -46.51 10.62
N ALA A 5 56.75 -46.09 11.87
CA ALA A 5 55.67 -45.41 12.56
C ALA A 5 55.52 -43.99 11.99
N LYS A 6 54.51 -43.79 11.13
CA LYS A 6 54.16 -42.45 10.62
C LYS A 6 53.99 -41.46 11.79
N ALA A 7 54.60 -40.28 11.65
CA ALA A 7 54.48 -39.20 12.63
C ALA A 7 52.99 -38.80 12.83
N PRO A 8 52.53 -38.60 14.08
CA PRO A 8 51.15 -38.24 14.35
C PRO A 8 50.84 -36.79 13.95
N THR A 9 49.75 -36.58 13.24
CA THR A 9 49.36 -35.26 12.68
C THR A 9 48.79 -34.26 13.70
N ARG A 10 48.60 -34.65 14.97
CA ARG A 10 48.00 -33.80 16.00
C ARG A 10 49.08 -33.02 16.76
N THR A 11 49.12 -31.71 16.56
CA THR A 11 49.92 -30.75 17.33
C THR A 11 49.09 -30.14 18.47
N LEU A 12 49.73 -29.54 19.49
CA LEU A 12 48.98 -28.79 20.52
C LEU A 12 48.13 -27.67 19.91
N LEU A 13 48.65 -27.01 18.88
CA LEU A 13 47.99 -25.95 18.10
C LEU A 13 46.69 -26.42 17.41
N PHE A 14 46.57 -27.71 17.06
CA PHE A 14 45.34 -28.26 16.51
C PHE A 14 44.20 -28.23 17.53
N PHE A 15 44.49 -28.59 18.78
CA PHE A 15 43.48 -28.58 19.84
C PHE A 15 43.08 -27.16 20.26
N THR A 16 44.02 -26.22 20.41
CA THR A 16 43.67 -24.83 20.77
C THR A 16 42.86 -24.11 19.68
N ARG A 17 43.13 -24.39 18.41
CA ARG A 17 42.30 -23.89 17.29
C ARG A 17 40.87 -24.44 17.33
N ILE A 18 40.69 -25.73 17.60
CA ILE A 18 39.35 -26.33 17.70
C ILE A 18 38.57 -25.75 18.88
N SER A 19 39.19 -25.56 20.06
CA SER A 19 38.50 -24.91 21.19
C SER A 19 38.06 -23.48 20.86
N ALA A 20 38.88 -22.70 20.15
CA ALA A 20 38.54 -21.32 19.80
C ALA A 20 37.34 -21.26 18.84
N TRP A 21 37.35 -22.05 17.76
CA TRP A 21 36.24 -22.11 16.80
C TRP A 21 34.93 -22.58 17.45
N LEU A 22 35.00 -23.56 18.35
CA LEU A 22 33.83 -24.13 19.02
C LEU A 22 33.19 -23.13 20.00
N SER A 23 34.00 -22.37 20.75
CA SER A 23 33.52 -21.27 21.60
C SER A 23 32.88 -20.14 20.78
N ILE A 24 33.48 -19.75 19.64
CA ILE A 24 32.92 -18.71 18.75
C ILE A 24 31.55 -19.14 18.21
N LEU A 25 31.42 -20.38 17.73
CA LEU A 25 30.15 -20.94 17.24
C LEU A 25 29.03 -20.85 18.30
N ILE A 26 29.37 -21.19 19.55
CA ILE A 26 28.42 -21.18 20.68
C ILE A 26 27.99 -19.76 21.06
N ILE A 27 28.91 -18.78 21.04
CA ILE A 27 28.60 -17.36 21.27
C ILE A 27 27.67 -16.81 20.17
N VAL A 28 27.97 -17.10 18.90
CA VAL A 28 27.14 -16.68 17.75
C VAL A 28 25.74 -17.29 17.82
N ALA A 29 25.61 -18.56 18.21
CA ALA A 29 24.31 -19.20 18.43
C ALA A 29 23.51 -18.52 19.56
N GLY A 30 24.17 -18.15 20.67
CA GLY A 30 23.56 -17.39 21.76
C GLY A 30 23.04 -16.02 21.31
N MET A 31 23.84 -15.27 20.54
CA MET A 31 23.43 -13.98 19.97
C MET A 31 22.26 -14.10 18.99
N ALA A 32 22.21 -15.16 18.17
CA ALA A 32 21.10 -15.41 17.26
C ALA A 32 19.78 -15.71 18.02
N VAL A 33 19.83 -16.51 19.09
CA VAL A 33 18.67 -16.76 19.96
C VAL A 33 18.21 -15.49 20.67
N GLN A 34 19.14 -14.67 21.17
CA GLN A 34 18.79 -13.38 21.79
C GLN A 34 18.18 -12.40 20.77
N SER A 35 18.72 -12.31 19.55
CA SER A 35 18.14 -11.47 18.48
C SER A 35 16.72 -11.91 18.14
N LEU A 36 16.47 -13.23 18.07
CA LEU A 36 15.14 -13.79 17.86
C LEU A 36 14.20 -13.48 19.03
N GLN A 37 14.64 -13.60 20.29
CA GLN A 37 13.83 -13.26 21.46
C GLN A 37 13.52 -11.76 21.56
N ILE A 38 14.47 -10.88 21.23
CA ILE A 38 14.26 -9.42 21.23
C ILE A 38 13.27 -9.02 20.12
N ASN A 39 13.37 -9.61 18.93
CA ASN A 39 12.38 -9.40 17.86
C ASN A 39 10.98 -9.97 18.19
N LEU A 40 10.88 -10.97 19.06
CA LEU A 40 9.60 -11.53 19.52
C LEU A 40 8.98 -10.77 20.70
N PHE A 41 9.75 -9.89 21.36
CA PHE A 41 9.31 -9.12 22.52
C PHE A 41 9.76 -7.65 22.42
N ALA A 42 9.32 -6.96 21.37
CA ALA A 42 9.25 -5.52 21.40
C ALA A 42 8.21 -5.10 22.45
N GLN A 43 8.67 -4.65 23.63
CA GLN A 43 7.78 -4.33 24.75
C GLN A 43 6.74 -3.24 24.39
N SER A 44 7.06 -2.36 23.44
CA SER A 44 6.13 -1.39 22.85
C SER A 44 4.98 -2.04 22.07
N GLU A 45 5.23 -3.14 21.34
CA GLU A 45 4.19 -3.87 20.60
C GLU A 45 3.25 -4.62 21.56
N VAL A 46 3.79 -5.16 22.65
CA VAL A 46 2.99 -5.79 23.72
C VAL A 46 2.11 -4.75 24.42
N ASP A 47 2.66 -3.59 24.79
CA ASP A 47 1.91 -2.50 25.42
C ASP A 47 0.82 -1.94 24.49
N GLN A 48 1.11 -1.79 23.19
CA GLN A 48 0.13 -1.35 22.20
C GLN A 48 -0.97 -2.40 21.97
N ALA A 49 -0.61 -3.68 21.82
CA ALA A 49 -1.58 -4.77 21.65
C ALA A 49 -2.47 -4.95 22.88
N TYR A 50 -1.92 -4.84 24.09
CA TYR A 50 -2.69 -4.88 25.33
C TYR A 50 -3.66 -3.71 25.43
N SER A 51 -3.20 -2.48 25.15
CA SER A 51 -4.03 -1.28 25.22
C SER A 51 -5.17 -1.31 24.20
N ASN A 52 -4.89 -1.77 22.97
CA ASN A 52 -5.90 -1.97 21.93
C ASN A 52 -6.93 -3.03 22.34
N ALA A 53 -6.50 -4.16 22.94
CA ALA A 53 -7.40 -5.22 23.36
C ALA A 53 -8.36 -4.77 24.48
N VAL A 54 -7.88 -4.03 25.48
CA VAL A 54 -8.71 -3.49 26.56
C VAL A 54 -9.69 -2.44 26.03
N ALA A 55 -9.22 -1.50 25.19
CA ALA A 55 -10.08 -0.49 24.57
C ALA A 55 -11.20 -1.13 23.72
N ALA A 56 -10.87 -2.10 22.87
CA ALA A 56 -11.83 -2.84 22.05
C ALA A 56 -12.85 -3.62 22.91
N GLN A 57 -12.42 -4.25 24.02
CA GLN A 57 -13.32 -4.95 24.93
C GLN A 57 -14.31 -3.99 25.62
N MET A 58 -13.85 -2.81 26.07
CA MET A 58 -14.71 -1.80 26.68
C MET A 58 -15.68 -1.20 25.65
N ALA A 59 -15.20 -0.92 24.44
CA ALA A 59 -16.02 -0.45 23.33
C ALA A 59 -17.11 -1.46 22.96
N GLN A 60 -16.78 -2.76 22.91
CA GLN A 60 -17.74 -3.82 22.63
C GLN A 60 -18.76 -3.98 23.76
N SER A 61 -18.36 -3.82 25.02
CA SER A 61 -19.27 -3.83 26.17
C SER A 61 -20.30 -2.69 26.09
N LEU A 62 -19.86 -1.48 25.76
CA LEU A 62 -20.74 -0.32 25.55
C LEU A 62 -21.64 -0.49 24.32
N LYS A 63 -21.12 -1.01 23.19
CA LYS A 63 -21.93 -1.34 22.00
C LYS A 63 -23.03 -2.36 22.32
N SER A 64 -22.69 -3.43 23.04
CA SER A 64 -23.69 -4.42 23.50
C SER A 64 -24.75 -3.79 24.40
N ARG A 65 -24.36 -2.88 25.31
CA ARG A 65 -25.29 -2.17 26.20
C ARG A 65 -26.23 -1.23 25.45
N LEU A 66 -25.76 -0.61 24.37
CA LEU A 66 -26.57 0.21 23.47
C LEU A 66 -27.61 -0.66 22.74
N GLU A 67 -27.21 -1.79 22.18
CA GLU A 67 -28.11 -2.73 21.49
C GLU A 67 -29.15 -3.37 22.43
N ASP A 68 -28.76 -3.80 23.63
CA ASP A 68 -29.70 -4.31 24.65
C ASP A 68 -30.80 -3.28 24.95
N THR A 69 -30.41 -2.01 25.11
CA THR A 69 -31.36 -0.94 25.44
C THR A 69 -32.22 -0.58 24.22
N ARG A 70 -31.65 -0.60 23.01
CA ARG A 70 -32.36 -0.45 21.72
C ARG A 70 -33.41 -1.54 21.50
N ALA A 71 -33.11 -2.79 21.86
CA ALA A 71 -34.05 -3.90 21.78
C ALA A 71 -35.21 -3.75 22.80
N GLN A 72 -34.92 -3.37 24.05
CA GLN A 72 -35.95 -3.08 25.06
C GLN A 72 -36.86 -1.91 24.66
N GLN A 73 -36.26 -0.84 24.15
CA GLN A 73 -36.93 0.33 23.57
C GLN A 73 -37.91 -0.03 22.44
N MET A 74 -37.46 -0.84 21.47
CA MET A 74 -38.29 -1.29 20.35
C MET A 74 -39.41 -2.25 20.80
N ALA A 75 -39.15 -3.14 21.74
CA ALA A 75 -40.17 -4.00 22.32
C ALA A 75 -41.26 -3.17 23.05
N ALA A 76 -40.87 -2.11 23.76
CA ALA A 76 -41.79 -1.18 24.41
C ALA A 76 -42.60 -0.33 23.42
N SER A 77 -41.97 0.16 22.34
CA SER A 77 -42.64 1.03 21.36
C SER A 77 -43.57 0.28 20.40
N SER A 78 -43.24 -0.98 20.08
CA SER A 78 -44.05 -1.87 19.21
C SER A 78 -45.21 -2.58 19.94
N HIS A 79 -45.25 -2.55 21.28
CA HIS A 79 -46.31 -3.22 22.03
C HIS A 79 -47.71 -2.67 21.70
N PRO A 80 -48.74 -3.50 21.43
CA PRO A 80 -50.05 -3.03 20.98
C PRO A 80 -50.73 -2.03 21.94
N GLN A 81 -50.51 -2.17 23.25
CA GLN A 81 -51.04 -1.22 24.24
C GLN A 81 -50.35 0.15 24.18
N THR A 82 -49.12 0.25 23.67
CA THR A 82 -48.41 1.54 23.50
C THR A 82 -49.07 2.41 22.43
N LEU A 83 -49.53 1.82 21.32
CA LEU A 83 -50.32 2.52 20.30
C LEU A 83 -51.71 2.95 20.84
N THR A 84 -52.32 2.15 21.69
CA THR A 84 -53.59 2.50 22.36
C THR A 84 -53.40 3.65 23.34
N ALA A 85 -52.41 3.58 24.22
CA ALA A 85 -52.07 4.62 25.19
C ALA A 85 -51.68 5.95 24.52
N LEU A 86 -51.01 5.91 23.35
CA LEU A 86 -50.74 7.10 22.55
C LEU A 86 -52.02 7.80 22.05
N ARG A 87 -53.14 7.08 21.89
CA ARG A 87 -54.43 7.63 21.44
C ARG A 87 -55.34 8.04 22.59
N SER A 88 -55.33 7.31 23.70
CA SER A 88 -56.15 7.59 24.89
C SER A 88 -55.47 8.48 25.93
N ASN A 89 -54.18 8.76 25.77
CA ASN A 89 -53.32 9.43 26.75
C ASN A 89 -53.22 8.71 28.11
N ASP A 90 -53.43 7.40 28.14
CA ASP A 90 -53.43 6.57 29.36
C ASP A 90 -52.11 6.69 30.15
N GLU A 91 -52.23 6.87 31.47
CA GLU A 91 -51.10 6.97 32.42
C GLU A 91 -50.73 5.61 33.02
N THR A 92 -51.69 4.69 33.13
CA THR A 92 -51.46 3.36 33.74
C THR A 92 -50.49 2.52 32.91
N TRP A 93 -50.58 2.62 31.58
CA TRP A 93 -49.63 1.96 30.68
C TRP A 93 -48.23 2.59 30.73
N ARG A 94 -48.12 3.91 30.98
CA ARG A 94 -46.82 4.59 31.08
C ARG A 94 -46.01 4.12 32.29
N GLU A 95 -46.65 3.97 33.45
CA GLU A 95 -46.01 3.37 34.63
C GLU A 95 -45.68 1.88 34.42
N THR A 96 -46.53 1.15 33.69
CA THR A 96 -46.25 -0.25 33.32
C THR A 96 -45.00 -0.37 32.43
N LEU A 97 -44.88 0.47 31.40
CA LEU A 97 -43.68 0.54 30.55
C LEU A 97 -42.40 0.89 31.33
N LYS A 98 -42.51 1.71 32.39
CA LYS A 98 -41.39 2.08 33.25
C LYS A 98 -40.85 0.89 34.05
N LEU A 99 -41.72 -0.04 34.46
CA LEU A 99 -41.31 -1.30 35.11
C LEU A 99 -40.58 -2.24 34.15
N PHE A 100 -40.92 -2.22 32.85
CA PHE A 100 -40.25 -3.03 31.82
C PHE A 100 -38.90 -2.47 31.34
N MET A 101 -38.62 -1.18 31.55
CA MET A 101 -37.38 -0.52 31.12
C MET A 101 -36.55 -0.04 32.32
N PRO A 102 -35.71 -0.91 32.92
CA PRO A 102 -34.95 -0.58 34.12
C PRO A 102 -33.96 0.57 33.88
N GLY A 103 -33.97 1.56 34.78
CA GLY A 103 -33.13 2.76 34.72
C GLY A 103 -33.78 3.97 34.03
N VAL A 104 -35.00 3.84 33.50
CA VAL A 104 -35.76 4.98 32.96
C VAL A 104 -36.32 5.85 34.07
N GLN A 105 -35.93 7.13 34.07
CA GLN A 105 -36.41 8.14 35.02
C GLN A 105 -37.76 8.71 34.60
N ARG A 106 -37.95 8.98 33.30
CA ARG A 106 -39.17 9.57 32.71
C ARG A 106 -39.48 8.96 31.34
N LEU A 107 -40.77 8.80 31.05
CA LEU A 107 -41.29 8.38 29.74
C LEU A 107 -42.28 9.43 29.21
N LEU A 108 -42.22 9.70 27.91
CA LEU A 108 -43.12 10.59 27.19
C LEU A 108 -43.65 9.88 25.93
N LEU A 109 -44.96 9.84 25.77
CA LEU A 109 -45.64 9.35 24.57
C LEU A 109 -46.06 10.53 23.71
N LEU A 110 -45.41 10.68 22.57
CA LEU A 110 -45.47 11.88 21.72
C LEU A 110 -46.12 11.53 20.38
N SER A 111 -47.35 11.99 20.17
CA SER A 111 -48.00 12.04 18.86
C SER A 111 -47.39 13.14 17.98
N LYS A 112 -47.66 13.10 16.67
CA LYS A 112 -47.23 14.16 15.73
C LYS A 112 -47.69 15.58 16.09
N ASN A 113 -48.72 15.73 16.93
CA ASN A 113 -49.31 17.02 17.28
C ASN A 113 -48.74 17.59 18.60
N ASN A 114 -48.24 16.76 19.52
CA ASN A 114 -47.66 17.18 20.81
C ASN A 114 -46.13 17.01 20.85
N SER A 115 -45.50 16.67 19.72
CA SER A 115 -44.04 16.58 19.55
C SER A 115 -43.37 17.92 19.17
N GLN A 116 -44.11 19.03 19.18
CA GLN A 116 -43.59 20.38 18.91
C GLN A 116 -43.35 21.13 20.23
N GLY A 117 -42.32 21.97 20.29
CA GLY A 117 -41.99 22.78 21.49
C GLY A 117 -41.15 22.06 22.55
N LEU A 118 -40.75 20.81 22.32
CA LEU A 118 -39.86 20.06 23.24
C LEU A 118 -38.47 20.70 23.37
N GLN A 119 -38.10 21.59 22.44
CA GLN A 119 -36.86 22.37 22.52
C GLN A 119 -36.79 23.27 23.77
N ASP A 120 -37.92 23.77 24.26
CA ASP A 120 -37.96 24.64 25.44
C ASP A 120 -37.77 23.80 26.73
N ASP A 121 -38.52 22.71 26.83
CA ASP A 121 -38.57 21.83 28.01
C ASP A 121 -37.44 20.77 28.09
N LEU A 122 -36.92 20.31 26.96
CA LEU A 122 -35.91 19.23 26.86
C LEU A 122 -34.65 19.65 26.07
N GLY A 123 -34.75 20.60 25.13
CA GLY A 123 -33.61 21.13 24.36
C GLY A 123 -33.62 20.74 22.89
N PHE A 124 -32.92 21.51 22.05
CA PHE A 124 -32.91 21.32 20.59
C PHE A 124 -32.47 19.92 20.15
N ALA A 125 -31.48 19.31 20.82
CA ALA A 125 -31.04 17.94 20.51
C ALA A 125 -32.17 16.90 20.67
N VAL A 126 -32.98 17.02 21.73
CA VAL A 126 -34.10 16.11 22.00
C VAL A 126 -35.26 16.36 21.04
N GLN A 127 -35.53 17.63 20.70
CA GLN A 127 -36.51 18.00 19.67
C GLN A 127 -36.14 17.42 18.31
N GLU A 128 -34.87 17.51 17.89
CA GLU A 128 -34.40 16.96 16.62
C GLU A 128 -34.42 15.43 16.63
N LEU A 129 -34.00 14.79 17.73
CA LEU A 129 -34.09 13.33 17.91
C LEU A 129 -35.54 12.84 17.68
N VAL A 130 -36.52 13.43 18.35
CA VAL A 130 -37.95 13.08 18.17
C VAL A 130 -38.43 13.36 16.73
N THR A 131 -38.02 14.48 16.15
CA THR A 131 -38.42 14.88 14.79
C THR A 131 -37.88 13.91 13.73
N ARG A 132 -36.64 13.43 13.89
CA ARG A 132 -36.03 12.41 13.04
C ARG A 132 -36.71 11.05 13.20
N THR A 133 -37.00 10.61 14.42
CA THR A 133 -37.73 9.35 14.67
C THR A 133 -39.13 9.37 14.06
N LEU A 134 -39.85 10.50 14.12
CA LEU A 134 -41.16 10.66 13.44
C LEU A 134 -41.10 10.55 11.91
N ARG A 135 -39.94 10.77 11.30
CA ARG A 135 -39.67 10.62 9.87
C ARG A 135 -39.15 9.22 9.48
N GLY A 136 -39.01 8.31 10.45
CA GLY A 136 -38.50 6.95 10.21
C GLY A 136 -36.97 6.85 10.10
N ALA A 137 -36.23 7.85 10.60
CA ALA A 137 -34.78 7.72 10.74
C ALA A 137 -34.42 6.73 11.86
N ASP A 138 -33.20 6.19 11.79
CA ASP A 138 -32.68 5.19 12.72
C ASP A 138 -32.65 5.68 14.19
N MET A 139 -32.88 4.76 15.13
CA MET A 139 -32.96 5.06 16.57
C MET A 139 -31.59 5.33 17.17
N ARG A 140 -31.46 6.45 17.87
CA ARG A 140 -30.20 6.92 18.47
C ARG A 140 -30.41 7.37 19.91
N VAL A 141 -29.31 7.40 20.66
CA VAL A 141 -29.24 7.95 22.02
C VAL A 141 -28.54 9.31 21.99
N GLU A 142 -29.13 10.32 22.63
CA GLU A 142 -28.52 11.64 22.75
C GLU A 142 -28.23 11.94 24.22
N ALA A 143 -26.98 12.33 24.53
CA ALA A 143 -26.64 12.82 25.85
C ALA A 143 -26.77 14.34 25.91
N VAL A 144 -27.44 14.85 26.94
CA VAL A 144 -27.70 16.28 27.11
C VAL A 144 -27.41 16.68 28.55
N MET A 145 -26.67 17.78 28.72
CA MET A 145 -26.50 18.43 30.02
C MET A 145 -27.70 19.34 30.31
N ARG A 146 -28.51 18.99 31.31
CA ARG A 146 -29.60 19.84 31.83
C ARG A 146 -29.44 20.08 33.32
N LYS A 147 -29.58 21.34 33.74
CA LYS A 147 -29.49 21.78 35.16
C LYS A 147 -28.24 21.22 35.88
N ASN A 148 -27.10 21.22 35.17
CA ASN A 148 -25.82 20.66 35.62
C ASN A 148 -25.84 19.14 35.94
N LYS A 149 -26.73 18.38 35.29
CA LYS A 149 -26.79 16.92 35.33
C LYS A 149 -26.79 16.35 33.91
N LEU A 150 -26.07 15.25 33.73
CA LEU A 150 -26.05 14.48 32.48
C LEU A 150 -27.32 13.61 32.41
N GLN A 151 -28.02 13.67 31.28
CA GLN A 151 -29.20 12.83 31.01
C GLN A 151 -29.11 12.26 29.59
N PHE A 152 -29.60 11.03 29.40
CA PHE A 152 -29.61 10.34 28.11
C PHE A 152 -31.03 10.18 27.59
N TYR A 153 -31.26 10.52 26.34
CA TYR A 153 -32.57 10.46 25.69
C TYR A 153 -32.57 9.45 24.56
N TRP A 154 -33.60 8.61 24.51
CA TRP A 154 -33.84 7.64 23.43
C TRP A 154 -35.23 7.83 22.85
N ALA A 155 -35.32 7.92 21.53
CA ALA A 155 -36.59 8.05 20.82
C ALA A 155 -36.84 6.82 19.92
N SER A 156 -37.97 6.16 20.14
CA SER A 156 -38.38 4.95 19.41
C SER A 156 -39.73 5.17 18.71
N PRO A 157 -39.89 4.74 17.45
CA PRO A 157 -41.13 4.96 16.71
C PRO A 157 -42.25 4.08 17.26
N VAL A 158 -43.45 4.67 17.40
CA VAL A 158 -44.70 3.96 17.68
C VAL A 158 -45.50 3.92 16.37
N ALA A 159 -45.49 2.75 15.72
CA ALA A 159 -46.13 2.52 14.43
C ALA A 159 -47.50 1.80 14.58
N ASP A 160 -48.34 1.89 13.56
CA ASP A 160 -49.49 1.00 13.42
C ASP A 160 -49.12 -0.32 12.72
N ALA A 161 -50.07 -1.26 12.68
CA ALA A 161 -49.89 -2.58 12.05
C ALA A 161 -49.63 -2.52 10.53
N ALA A 162 -49.76 -1.35 9.90
CA ALA A 162 -49.40 -1.10 8.50
C ALA A 162 -48.05 -0.35 8.37
N GLY A 163 -47.26 -0.27 9.45
CA GLY A 163 -45.92 0.34 9.47
C GLY A 163 -45.91 1.87 9.56
N ASN A 164 -47.05 2.54 9.64
CA ASN A 164 -47.09 4.01 9.65
C ASN A 164 -46.77 4.54 11.04
N ILE A 165 -45.73 5.37 11.16
CA ILE A 165 -45.34 6.01 12.41
C ILE A 165 -46.43 7.01 12.83
N ARG A 166 -47.07 6.75 13.98
CA ARG A 166 -48.13 7.57 14.58
C ARG A 166 -47.61 8.45 15.72
N GLY A 167 -46.51 8.05 16.35
CA GLY A 167 -45.84 8.81 17.40
C GLY A 167 -44.45 8.28 17.74
N VAL A 168 -43.91 8.75 18.86
CA VAL A 168 -42.61 8.41 19.42
C VAL A 168 -42.78 8.10 20.90
N LEU A 169 -42.14 7.02 21.34
CA LEU A 169 -41.84 6.75 22.74
C LEU A 169 -40.47 7.38 23.04
N LEU A 170 -40.45 8.43 23.85
CA LEU A 170 -39.23 9.10 24.31
C LEU A 170 -38.95 8.71 25.76
N ALA A 171 -37.79 8.12 26.02
CA ALA A 171 -37.34 7.77 27.36
C ALA A 171 -36.12 8.59 27.79
N GLU A 172 -36.09 8.92 29.08
CA GLU A 172 -35.03 9.67 29.75
C GLU A 172 -34.34 8.76 30.79
N TYR A 173 -33.04 8.55 30.64
CA TYR A 173 -32.20 7.76 31.53
C TYR A 173 -31.22 8.67 32.28
N GLY A 174 -30.92 8.32 33.54
CA GLY A 174 -29.89 9.00 34.33
C GLY A 174 -28.47 8.50 34.05
N PRO A 175 -27.44 9.10 34.68
CA PRO A 175 -26.05 8.67 34.54
C PRO A 175 -25.79 7.25 35.06
N GLU A 176 -26.68 6.76 35.93
CA GLU A 176 -26.69 5.39 36.47
C GLU A 176 -26.84 4.31 35.38
N TRP A 177 -27.39 4.66 34.21
CA TRP A 177 -27.56 3.71 33.10
C TRP A 177 -26.23 3.13 32.58
N LEU A 178 -25.12 3.86 32.80
CA LEU A 178 -23.74 3.46 32.48
C LEU A 178 -22.97 2.84 33.66
N ASP A 179 -23.58 2.65 34.85
CA ASP A 179 -22.85 2.19 36.05
C ASP A 179 -22.21 0.81 35.88
N ARG A 180 -22.80 -0.08 35.07
CA ARG A 180 -22.18 -1.37 34.74
C ARG A 180 -20.88 -1.20 33.94
N LEU A 181 -20.79 -0.20 33.07
CA LEU A 181 -19.56 0.12 32.35
C LEU A 181 -18.54 0.76 33.29
N ARG A 182 -18.99 1.65 34.19
CA ARG A 182 -18.13 2.23 35.24
C ARG A 182 -17.54 1.17 36.16
N ALA A 183 -18.31 0.14 36.52
CA ALA A 183 -17.87 -0.98 37.34
C ALA A 183 -16.97 -1.98 36.59
N ALA A 184 -17.10 -2.08 35.25
CA ALA A 184 -16.24 -2.92 34.43
C ALA A 184 -14.85 -2.30 34.20
N ALA A 185 -14.76 -0.97 34.10
CA ALA A 185 -13.53 -0.19 34.01
C ALA A 185 -12.80 -0.09 35.37
N GLY A 186 -12.47 -1.25 35.96
CA GLY A 186 -11.89 -1.36 37.30
C GLY A 186 -10.59 -0.57 37.50
N THR A 187 -10.39 -0.06 38.72
CA THR A 187 -9.33 0.89 39.12
C THR A 187 -7.92 0.50 38.70
N ASP A 188 -7.63 -0.80 38.63
CA ASP A 188 -6.26 -1.31 38.51
C ASP A 188 -5.79 -1.51 37.06
N VAL A 189 -6.69 -1.35 36.08
CA VAL A 189 -6.44 -1.65 34.65
C VAL A 189 -6.07 -0.37 33.87
N GLY A 190 -6.77 0.73 34.11
CA GLY A 190 -6.58 2.02 33.46
C GLY A 190 -7.85 2.88 33.48
N GLU A 191 -7.74 4.14 33.03
CA GLU A 191 -8.87 5.04 32.90
C GLU A 191 -9.61 4.84 31.57
N VAL A 192 -10.94 4.83 31.61
CA VAL A 192 -11.83 4.86 30.45
C VAL A 192 -12.63 6.17 30.49
N VAL A 193 -12.54 6.94 29.41
CA VAL A 193 -13.29 8.19 29.20
C VAL A 193 -14.18 8.01 27.97
N VAL A 194 -15.49 8.20 28.13
CA VAL A 194 -16.46 8.18 27.03
C VAL A 194 -16.94 9.61 26.78
N THR A 195 -16.83 10.08 25.55
CA THR A 195 -17.10 11.48 25.19
C THR A 195 -18.02 11.58 23.97
N GLN A 196 -19.07 12.40 24.07
CA GLN A 196 -19.89 12.83 22.93
C GLN A 196 -19.21 14.03 22.25
N MET A 197 -18.68 13.83 21.05
CA MET A 197 -18.08 14.86 20.20
C MET A 197 -18.91 15.05 18.94
N LEU A 198 -19.41 16.27 18.72
CA LEU A 198 -20.17 16.64 17.53
C LEU A 198 -19.29 16.83 16.28
N ASN A 199 -17.99 17.04 16.48
CA ASN A 199 -16.95 17.08 15.45
C ASN A 199 -15.72 16.28 15.93
N PRO A 200 -15.12 15.38 15.13
CA PRO A 200 -14.01 14.52 15.56
C PRO A 200 -12.66 15.21 15.86
N GLY A 201 -12.60 16.55 15.79
CA GLY A 201 -11.37 17.33 15.92
C GLY A 201 -11.51 18.55 16.84
N SER A 202 -12.47 18.54 17.77
CA SER A 202 -12.64 19.60 18.77
C SER A 202 -12.41 19.06 20.18
N ASP A 203 -11.48 19.68 20.92
CA ASP A 203 -11.20 19.40 22.34
C ASP A 203 -12.42 19.62 23.27
N GLN A 204 -13.49 20.25 22.77
CA GLN A 204 -14.75 20.46 23.46
C GLN A 204 -15.76 19.35 23.12
N GLY A 205 -15.60 18.19 23.77
CA GLY A 205 -16.60 17.13 23.83
C GLY A 205 -17.37 17.14 25.16
N LEU A 206 -18.59 16.60 25.16
CA LEU A 206 -19.33 16.34 26.38
C LEU A 206 -18.88 15.00 26.98
N GLU A 207 -18.17 15.04 28.11
CA GLU A 207 -17.81 13.83 28.86
C GLU A 207 -19.09 13.14 29.38
N LEU A 208 -19.26 11.87 29.03
CA LEU A 208 -20.40 11.03 29.38
C LEU A 208 -20.10 10.13 30.58
N LEU A 209 -18.86 9.66 30.67
CA LEU A 209 -18.37 8.78 31.71
C LEU A 209 -16.84 8.90 31.79
N ARG A 210 -16.32 8.94 33.01
CA ARG A 210 -14.92 8.71 33.36
C ARG A 210 -14.88 7.67 34.47
N ALA A 211 -13.95 6.71 34.38
CA ALA A 211 -13.86 5.57 35.29
C ALA A 211 -12.43 5.00 35.30
N GLY A 212 -11.91 4.64 36.48
CA GLY A 212 -10.53 4.16 36.66
C GLY A 212 -9.51 5.28 36.89
N ASP A 213 -8.25 4.91 37.09
CA ASP A 213 -7.12 5.81 37.29
C ASP A 213 -6.06 5.61 36.19
N SER A 214 -5.40 6.69 35.75
CA SER A 214 -4.38 6.69 34.69
C SER A 214 -3.00 7.14 35.18
N SER A 215 -1.92 6.60 34.61
CA SER A 215 -0.59 7.23 34.63
C SER A 215 -0.29 7.90 33.28
N SER A 216 0.68 8.83 33.23
CA SER A 216 0.95 9.65 32.04
C SER A 216 1.67 8.94 30.88
N ASP A 217 2.23 7.75 31.13
CA ASP A 217 3.22 7.13 30.25
C ASP A 217 2.66 5.86 29.57
N GLY A 218 1.68 6.03 28.68
CA GLY A 218 1.00 4.92 27.99
C GLY A 218 0.48 5.27 26.60
N HIS A 219 0.29 4.24 25.76
CA HIS A 219 -0.33 4.40 24.44
C HIS A 219 -1.84 4.58 24.61
N VAL A 220 -2.32 5.82 24.51
CA VAL A 220 -3.76 6.14 24.52
C VAL A 220 -4.44 5.52 23.29
N VAL A 221 -5.59 4.89 23.48
CA VAL A 221 -6.37 4.28 22.39
C VAL A 221 -7.77 4.85 22.38
N THR A 222 -8.25 5.31 21.22
CA THR A 222 -9.60 5.84 21.06
C THR A 222 -10.40 4.99 20.08
N GLU A 223 -11.47 4.38 20.59
CA GLU A 223 -12.40 3.54 19.84
C GLU A 223 -13.70 4.29 19.53
N THR A 224 -14.24 4.10 18.32
CA THR A 224 -15.51 4.75 17.92
C THR A 224 -16.69 3.85 18.30
N ILE A 225 -17.64 4.40 19.05
CA ILE A 225 -18.84 3.70 19.53
C ILE A 225 -20.00 3.87 18.54
N ASN A 226 -20.23 5.11 18.11
CA ASN A 226 -21.17 5.51 17.07
C ASN A 226 -20.66 6.80 16.40
N ASP A 227 -21.41 7.38 15.45
CA ASP A 227 -21.05 8.60 14.70
C ASP A 227 -20.55 9.81 15.54
N TYR A 228 -20.84 9.88 16.84
CA TYR A 228 -20.49 11.01 17.73
C TYR A 228 -20.06 10.60 19.15
N TRP A 229 -20.01 9.32 19.51
CA TRP A 229 -19.51 8.82 20.80
C TRP A 229 -18.19 8.09 20.62
N TYR A 230 -17.18 8.55 21.35
CA TYR A 230 -15.82 8.01 21.35
C TYR A 230 -15.48 7.48 22.76
N LEU A 231 -14.80 6.35 22.82
CA LEU A 231 -14.28 5.76 24.05
C LEU A 231 -12.75 5.80 24.00
N THR A 232 -12.15 6.61 24.87
CA THR A 232 -10.71 6.73 25.04
C THR A 232 -10.28 5.90 26.25
N TYR A 233 -9.26 5.07 26.08
CA TYR A 233 -8.64 4.28 27.13
C TYR A 233 -7.19 4.76 27.38
N LEU A 234 -6.85 4.96 28.65
CA LEU A 234 -5.54 5.35 29.15
C LEU A 234 -5.03 4.26 30.12
N PRO A 235 -3.99 3.49 29.78
CA PRO A 235 -3.55 2.36 30.60
C PRO A 235 -2.88 2.79 31.92
N ALA A 236 -2.95 1.93 32.94
CA ALA A 236 -2.26 2.11 34.22
C ALA A 236 -0.80 1.56 34.23
N ASP A 237 -0.04 1.92 35.26
CA ASP A 237 1.37 1.50 35.46
C ASP A 237 1.54 0.03 35.89
N ASN A 238 0.47 -0.64 36.31
CA ASN A 238 0.48 -2.06 36.73
C ASN A 238 0.49 -3.05 35.55
N ARG A 239 1.08 -2.65 34.42
CA ARG A 239 1.31 -3.52 33.25
C ARG A 239 2.19 -4.73 33.60
N PRO A 240 2.00 -5.89 32.92
CA PRO A 240 2.84 -7.07 33.12
C PRO A 240 4.28 -6.80 32.63
N LYS A 241 5.16 -6.45 33.57
CA LYS A 241 6.58 -6.18 33.28
C LYS A 241 7.31 -7.47 32.88
N LEU A 242 8.11 -7.38 31.82
CA LEU A 242 8.85 -8.52 31.27
C LEU A 242 9.82 -9.08 32.34
N ALA A 243 9.70 -10.37 32.64
CA ALA A 243 10.57 -11.00 33.63
C ALA A 243 12.02 -11.04 33.13
N LEU A 244 12.98 -10.56 33.93
CA LEU A 244 14.41 -10.57 33.57
C LEU A 244 15.01 -11.99 33.47
N MET A 245 14.43 -12.96 34.18
CA MET A 245 14.92 -14.35 34.20
C MET A 245 14.96 -15.02 32.81
N PRO A 246 13.88 -15.04 32.01
CA PRO A 246 13.91 -15.61 30.65
C PRO A 246 14.92 -14.95 29.68
N LEU A 247 15.34 -13.70 29.90
CA LEU A 247 16.43 -13.08 29.11
C LEU A 247 17.82 -13.63 29.49
N ILE A 248 18.06 -13.96 30.76
CA ILE A 248 19.39 -14.34 31.29
C ILE A 248 19.60 -15.87 31.23
N THR A 249 18.54 -16.68 31.35
CA THR A 249 18.63 -18.14 31.27
C THR A 249 19.36 -18.70 30.03
N PRO A 250 19.11 -18.25 28.78
CA PRO A 250 19.85 -18.79 27.63
C PRO A 250 21.36 -18.50 27.73
N TRP A 251 21.76 -17.31 28.19
CA TRP A 251 23.16 -16.97 28.44
C TRP A 251 23.80 -17.84 29.51
N LEU A 252 23.07 -18.15 30.60
CA LEU A 252 23.56 -19.05 31.65
C LEU A 252 23.79 -20.48 31.13
N ILE A 253 22.87 -21.00 30.33
CA ILE A 253 22.98 -22.34 29.72
C ILE A 253 24.16 -22.39 28.73
N VAL A 254 24.27 -21.38 27.86
CA VAL A 254 25.37 -21.22 26.89
C VAL A 254 26.72 -21.15 27.60
N LEU A 255 26.83 -20.39 28.69
CA LEU A 255 28.05 -20.28 29.50
C LEU A 255 28.43 -21.63 30.13
N VAL A 256 27.48 -22.31 30.79
CA VAL A 256 27.73 -23.62 31.42
C VAL A 256 28.13 -24.68 30.40
N ALA A 257 27.45 -24.73 29.24
CA ALA A 257 27.81 -25.63 28.15
C ALA A 257 29.23 -25.38 27.62
N THR A 258 29.60 -24.11 27.43
CA THR A 258 30.95 -23.71 26.97
C THR A 258 32.02 -24.11 27.97
N LEU A 259 31.80 -23.86 29.27
CA LEU A 259 32.74 -24.22 30.34
C LEU A 259 32.93 -25.74 30.46
N LEU A 260 31.84 -26.51 30.37
CA LEU A 260 31.89 -27.98 30.45
C LEU A 260 32.60 -28.58 29.24
N LEU A 261 32.38 -28.04 28.04
CA LEU A 261 33.05 -28.43 26.80
C LEU A 261 34.55 -28.13 26.83
N LEU A 262 34.93 -26.93 27.31
CA LEU A 262 36.32 -26.54 27.55
C LEU A 262 37.01 -27.49 28.55
N PHE A 263 36.32 -27.82 29.66
CA PHE A 263 36.82 -28.75 30.67
C PHE A 263 37.08 -30.15 30.11
N VAL A 264 36.13 -30.72 29.35
CA VAL A 264 36.30 -32.02 28.68
C VAL A 264 37.50 -31.99 27.72
N MET A 265 37.67 -30.90 26.97
CA MET A 265 38.76 -30.77 26.02
C MET A 265 40.14 -30.67 26.70
N LEU A 266 40.26 -29.87 27.77
CA LEU A 266 41.46 -29.79 28.61
C LEU A 266 41.78 -31.13 29.30
N TYR A 267 40.75 -31.86 29.74
CA TYR A 267 40.92 -33.19 30.32
C TYR A 267 41.48 -34.19 29.30
N LEU A 268 40.97 -34.20 28.07
CA LEU A 268 41.47 -35.04 26.98
C LEU A 268 42.92 -34.70 26.62
N GLN A 269 43.26 -33.41 26.47
CA GLN A 269 44.65 -32.96 26.26
C GLN A 269 45.58 -33.45 27.38
N LYS A 270 45.20 -33.25 28.65
CA LYS A 270 45.99 -33.67 29.82
C LYS A 270 46.17 -35.19 29.88
N ARG A 271 45.14 -35.96 29.55
CA ARG A 271 45.19 -37.42 29.44
C ARG A 271 46.16 -37.87 28.35
N ASP A 272 46.09 -37.28 27.16
CA ASP A 272 46.97 -37.63 26.05
C ASP A 272 48.43 -37.24 26.33
N LEU A 273 48.70 -36.07 26.92
CA LEU A 273 50.06 -35.73 27.40
C LEU A 273 50.59 -36.77 28.39
N ARG A 274 49.80 -37.14 29.41
CA ARG A 274 50.24 -38.10 30.44
C ARG A 274 50.53 -39.49 29.84
N ASN A 275 49.72 -39.92 28.88
CA ASN A 275 49.91 -41.19 28.18
C ASN A 275 51.19 -41.19 27.32
N ASN A 276 51.44 -40.13 26.56
CA ASN A 276 52.67 -39.99 25.77
C ASN A 276 53.92 -39.88 26.67
N GLN A 277 53.83 -39.17 27.81
CA GLN A 277 54.91 -39.08 28.80
C GLN A 277 55.27 -40.46 29.38
N VAL A 278 54.27 -41.26 29.76
CA VAL A 278 54.49 -42.62 30.28
C VAL A 278 55.05 -43.55 29.19
N ALA A 279 54.57 -43.44 27.96
CA ALA A 279 55.10 -44.17 26.81
C ALA A 279 56.57 -43.84 26.55
N LEU A 280 56.94 -42.55 26.54
CA LEU A 280 58.31 -42.08 26.37
C LEU A 280 59.22 -42.58 27.50
N LEU A 281 58.83 -42.40 28.77
CA LEU A 281 59.61 -42.88 29.92
C LEU A 281 59.82 -44.40 29.90
N THR A 282 58.82 -45.15 29.40
CA THR A 282 58.91 -46.61 29.25
C THR A 282 59.86 -46.99 28.12
N HIS A 283 59.76 -46.31 26.97
CA HIS A 283 60.62 -46.51 25.81
C HIS A 283 62.09 -46.18 26.12
N VAL A 284 62.38 -45.04 26.75
CA VAL A 284 63.73 -44.65 27.19
C VAL A 284 64.32 -45.68 28.16
N ARG A 285 63.54 -46.15 29.14
CA ARG A 285 63.98 -47.23 30.05
C ARG A 285 64.27 -48.55 29.32
N GLN A 286 63.49 -48.90 28.29
CA GLN A 286 63.70 -50.10 27.49
C GLN A 286 64.94 -49.99 26.59
N MET A 287 65.16 -48.85 25.94
CA MET A 287 66.37 -48.57 25.17
C MET A 287 67.62 -48.69 26.05
N VAL A 288 67.67 -47.94 27.17
CA VAL A 288 68.86 -47.88 28.04
C VAL A 288 69.15 -49.19 28.77
N ARG A 289 68.13 -49.98 29.18
CA ARG A 289 68.36 -51.23 29.94
C ARG A 289 68.45 -52.50 29.09
N LYS A 290 67.90 -52.52 27.87
CA LYS A 290 67.77 -53.75 27.06
C LYS A 290 68.31 -53.63 25.63
N GLY A 291 68.73 -52.43 25.19
CA GLY A 291 69.17 -52.21 23.81
C GLY A 291 68.08 -52.44 22.76
N GLN A 292 66.80 -52.41 23.17
CA GLN A 292 65.66 -52.70 22.30
C GLN A 292 65.10 -51.43 21.68
N ASP A 293 65.07 -51.40 20.35
CA ASP A 293 64.68 -50.25 19.55
C ASP A 293 63.30 -50.46 18.90
N HIS A 294 62.25 -50.38 19.72
CA HIS A 294 60.85 -50.42 19.26
C HIS A 294 60.09 -49.21 19.82
N PRO A 295 59.90 -48.13 19.05
CA PRO A 295 59.17 -46.96 19.51
C PRO A 295 57.67 -47.25 19.69
N PRO A 296 57.05 -46.84 20.81
CA PRO A 296 55.61 -46.92 20.97
C PRO A 296 54.91 -45.90 20.05
N LYS A 297 53.63 -46.14 19.75
CA LYS A 297 52.82 -45.18 18.97
C LYS A 297 52.46 -43.96 19.82
N TYR A 298 53.13 -42.84 19.56
CA TYR A 298 52.80 -41.54 20.13
C TYR A 298 51.59 -40.91 19.42
N THR A 299 50.76 -40.16 20.15
CA THR A 299 49.60 -39.42 19.59
C THR A 299 49.87 -37.93 19.37
N VAL A 300 50.99 -37.41 19.88
CA VAL A 300 51.40 -36.00 19.77
C VAL A 300 52.81 -35.93 19.18
N ALA A 301 53.00 -35.11 18.14
CA ALA A 301 54.25 -35.05 17.36
C ALA A 301 55.50 -34.80 18.23
N LEU A 302 55.42 -33.84 19.16
CA LEU A 302 56.51 -33.49 20.08
C LEU A 302 57.15 -34.70 20.81
N PHE A 303 56.36 -35.69 21.20
CA PHE A 303 56.88 -36.89 21.90
C PHE A 303 57.49 -37.91 20.93
N TYR A 304 57.06 -37.94 19.68
CA TYR A 304 57.66 -38.73 18.61
C TYR A 304 59.03 -38.15 18.23
N ASP A 305 59.12 -36.85 18.00
CA ASP A 305 60.37 -36.17 17.62
C ASP A 305 61.43 -36.29 18.73
N LEU A 306 61.03 -36.07 19.99
CA LEU A 306 61.91 -36.25 21.14
C LEU A 306 62.40 -37.71 21.29
N ALA A 307 61.55 -38.70 21.01
CA ALA A 307 61.95 -40.10 21.02
C ALA A 307 62.96 -40.44 19.90
N GLN A 308 62.78 -39.89 18.69
CA GLN A 308 63.72 -40.10 17.58
C GLN A 308 65.09 -39.47 17.87
N HIS A 309 65.14 -38.27 18.45
CA HIS A 309 66.42 -37.66 18.87
C HIS A 309 67.10 -38.44 20.00
N MET A 310 66.35 -38.96 20.99
CA MET A 310 66.90 -39.83 22.03
C MET A 310 67.44 -41.15 21.45
N ARG A 311 66.75 -41.73 20.45
CA ARG A 311 67.20 -42.91 19.72
C ARG A 311 68.49 -42.64 18.94
N GLN A 312 68.60 -41.50 18.27
CA GLN A 312 69.85 -41.05 17.61
C GLN A 312 70.99 -40.89 18.62
N LEU A 313 70.74 -40.37 19.83
CA LEU A 313 71.76 -40.25 20.88
C LEU A 313 72.20 -41.61 21.45
N CYS A 314 71.29 -42.57 21.63
CA CYS A 314 71.61 -43.88 22.19
C CYS A 314 72.23 -44.87 21.19
N PHE A 315 71.92 -44.77 19.89
CA PHE A 315 72.35 -45.73 18.87
C PHE A 315 73.16 -45.12 17.72
N GLY A 316 73.33 -43.79 17.67
CA GLY A 316 74.04 -43.08 16.61
C GLY A 316 75.57 -43.15 16.68
N SER A 317 76.16 -43.68 17.74
CA SER A 317 77.61 -43.87 17.89
C SER A 317 78.14 -45.11 17.15
N SER A 318 77.69 -45.31 15.91
CA SER A 318 78.22 -46.32 14.98
C SER A 318 78.30 -45.80 13.54
N ALA A 319 78.60 -44.51 13.39
CA ALA A 319 79.21 -43.93 12.19
C ALA A 319 80.13 -42.77 12.61
N SER A 320 81.45 -42.97 12.52
CA SER A 320 82.41 -41.87 12.64
C SER A 320 82.45 -41.12 11.32
N GLY A 321 82.17 -39.81 11.31
CA GLY A 321 82.23 -39.01 10.10
C GLY A 321 81.72 -37.58 10.27
N ALA A 322 82.66 -36.63 10.21
CA ALA A 322 82.45 -35.18 10.06
C ALA A 322 81.75 -34.43 11.22
N ILE A 323 82.61 -33.84 12.06
CA ILE A 323 82.32 -32.64 12.85
C ILE A 323 82.08 -31.45 11.91
N ALA A 324 81.06 -30.65 12.18
CA ALA A 324 81.03 -29.22 11.87
C ALA A 324 80.29 -28.50 13.02
N ILE A 325 81.08 -28.02 13.97
CA ILE A 325 80.65 -27.21 15.11
C ILE A 325 80.66 -25.74 14.65
N GLU A 326 79.65 -24.96 15.01
CA GLU A 326 79.94 -23.69 15.68
C GLU A 326 78.78 -23.21 16.57
N SER A 327 79.16 -22.41 17.57
CA SER A 327 78.50 -22.26 18.87
C SER A 327 78.15 -20.80 19.16
N PRO A 328 77.29 -20.50 20.16
CA PRO A 328 76.79 -19.15 20.43
C PRO A 328 77.58 -18.38 21.52
N GLN A 329 77.09 -17.17 21.86
CA GLN A 329 77.55 -16.17 22.86
C GLN A 329 78.65 -15.19 22.35
N ALA A 330 78.72 -13.89 22.71
CA ALA A 330 77.78 -12.89 23.28
C ALA A 330 78.48 -11.48 23.16
N GLU A 331 78.09 -10.32 23.72
CA GLU A 331 76.99 -9.84 24.60
C GLU A 331 76.96 -8.28 24.55
N SER A 332 75.81 -7.59 24.31
CA SER A 332 75.59 -6.18 24.77
C SER A 332 74.16 -5.63 24.53
N ASP A 333 73.44 -5.46 25.64
CA ASP A 333 72.72 -4.26 26.10
C ASP A 333 71.66 -3.53 25.23
N ASP A 334 70.41 -3.78 25.64
CA ASP A 334 69.46 -2.80 26.22
C ASP A 334 68.22 -2.31 25.41
N ASP A 335 67.09 -2.30 26.15
CA ASP A 335 65.73 -1.78 25.94
C ASP A 335 64.99 -1.87 24.57
N GLY A 336 63.71 -2.30 24.61
CA GLY A 336 62.72 -1.88 23.58
C GLY A 336 61.66 -2.86 23.05
N ASP A 337 60.81 -3.41 23.93
CA ASP A 337 59.41 -3.85 23.65
C ASP A 337 59.10 -5.05 22.70
N LEU A 338 57.89 -5.61 22.85
CA LEU A 338 57.49 -6.94 22.35
C LEU A 338 56.60 -6.94 21.07
N MET A 339 56.91 -7.89 20.18
CA MET A 339 56.11 -8.42 19.06
C MET A 339 54.74 -8.99 19.51
N PRO A 340 53.75 -9.32 18.62
CA PRO A 340 53.87 -9.59 17.16
C PRO A 340 52.70 -9.11 16.25
N GLU A 341 52.90 -9.11 14.92
CA GLU A 341 51.76 -9.23 13.97
C GLU A 341 52.06 -10.08 12.71
N ARG A 342 51.00 -10.41 11.95
CA ARG A 342 50.90 -11.60 11.09
C ARG A 342 51.15 -11.36 9.59
N GLU A 343 51.43 -12.47 8.91
CA GLU A 343 51.47 -12.63 7.45
C GLU A 343 50.28 -11.98 6.72
N LYS A 344 50.55 -11.34 5.57
CA LYS A 344 49.54 -10.96 4.57
C LYS A 344 49.83 -11.65 3.24
N MET A 345 48.89 -12.47 2.77
CA MET A 345 48.82 -12.87 1.36
C MET A 345 48.37 -11.69 0.52
N ASN A 346 49.16 -11.31 -0.49
CA ASN A 346 48.72 -10.42 -1.57
C ASN A 346 48.47 -11.25 -2.83
N VAL A 347 47.26 -11.13 -3.38
CA VAL A 347 46.90 -11.62 -4.71
C VAL A 347 46.82 -10.40 -5.63
N SER A 348 47.44 -10.47 -6.80
CA SER A 348 47.45 -9.38 -7.79
C SER A 348 46.15 -9.29 -8.56
N LEU A 349 45.71 -8.06 -8.86
CA LEU A 349 44.66 -7.75 -9.82
C LEU A 349 45.24 -6.81 -10.89
N GLU A 350 45.21 -7.22 -12.15
CA GLU A 350 45.52 -6.33 -13.27
C GLU A 350 44.24 -5.68 -13.82
N GLN A 351 44.30 -4.37 -14.05
CA GLN A 351 43.60 -3.71 -15.15
C GLN A 351 44.54 -2.66 -15.78
N PRO A 352 44.50 -2.45 -17.10
CA PRO A 352 45.52 -1.66 -17.79
C PRO A 352 45.23 -0.16 -17.80
N ARG A 353 46.30 0.64 -17.83
CA ARG A 353 46.29 2.08 -18.15
C ARG A 353 47.22 2.38 -19.33
N PRO A 354 46.98 3.46 -20.10
CA PRO A 354 47.54 3.62 -21.44
C PRO A 354 49.01 4.05 -21.45
N GLY A 355 49.75 3.57 -22.46
CA GLY A 355 51.14 3.97 -22.73
C GLY A 355 51.25 5.29 -23.51
N PRO A 356 52.31 6.11 -23.27
CA PRO A 356 52.52 7.38 -23.95
C PRO A 356 53.37 7.27 -25.25
N LYS A 357 53.41 8.38 -25.99
CA LYS A 357 53.98 8.53 -27.34
C LYS A 357 55.52 8.42 -27.41
N VAL A 358 56.02 8.02 -28.59
CA VAL A 358 57.38 8.31 -29.09
C VAL A 358 57.28 9.14 -30.38
N ALA A 359 58.29 9.96 -30.66
CA ALA A 359 58.25 11.05 -31.63
C ALA A 359 58.87 10.75 -33.01
N ALA A 360 58.72 11.70 -33.92
CA ALA A 360 58.91 11.64 -35.37
C ALA A 360 60.36 11.69 -35.89
N SER A 361 60.52 11.37 -37.18
CA SER A 361 61.46 12.05 -38.09
C SER A 361 60.91 12.11 -39.53
N ASP A 362 60.92 13.31 -40.12
CA ASP A 362 60.94 13.64 -41.57
C ASP A 362 59.74 13.20 -42.46
N SER A 363 59.15 14.02 -43.34
CA SER A 363 59.59 15.31 -43.91
C SER A 363 58.46 16.11 -44.60
N SER A 364 58.72 17.41 -44.82
CA SER A 364 58.13 18.32 -45.84
C SER A 364 56.67 18.86 -45.74
N ALA A 365 56.63 20.19 -45.65
CA ALA A 365 55.70 21.15 -46.31
C ALA A 365 54.21 21.27 -45.90
N GLN A 366 53.91 22.37 -45.20
CA GLN A 366 52.70 23.20 -45.33
C GLN A 366 53.02 24.38 -46.32
N PRO A 367 52.15 25.40 -46.58
CA PRO A 367 50.69 25.54 -46.32
C PRO A 367 49.83 26.08 -47.51
N ILE A 368 48.50 25.89 -47.41
CA ILE A 368 47.39 26.82 -47.80
C ILE A 368 47.08 27.13 -49.31
N ALA A 369 45.76 27.12 -49.61
CA ALA A 369 44.99 27.92 -50.62
C ALA A 369 44.64 27.42 -52.05
N PHE A 370 43.32 27.24 -52.25
CA PHE A 370 42.42 27.75 -53.33
C PHE A 370 42.49 27.29 -54.82
N GLY A 371 41.27 27.01 -55.36
CA GLY A 371 40.90 27.04 -56.79
C GLY A 371 41.36 25.83 -57.62
N SER A 372 40.78 25.45 -58.76
CA SER A 372 39.55 25.80 -59.55
C SER A 372 39.27 24.56 -60.45
N SER A 373 38.15 24.28 -61.12
CA SER A 373 37.26 25.06 -62.01
C SER A 373 36.01 24.17 -62.33
N LEU A 374 34.76 24.65 -62.20
CA LEU A 374 33.85 25.24 -63.23
C LEU A 374 33.27 24.24 -64.28
N PRO A 375 32.08 24.48 -64.90
CA PRO A 375 31.26 25.72 -64.95
C PRO A 375 29.96 25.65 -64.10
N GLN A 376 29.18 26.70 -63.78
CA GLN A 376 28.92 28.10 -64.23
C GLN A 376 27.59 28.30 -65.01
N MET A 377 26.89 29.39 -64.65
CA MET A 377 25.82 30.12 -65.36
C MET A 377 24.34 29.65 -65.32
N THR A 378 23.56 30.44 -64.55
CA THR A 378 22.29 31.14 -64.89
C THR A 378 21.17 30.48 -65.72
N VAL A 379 19.98 30.51 -65.10
CA VAL A 379 18.64 30.87 -65.62
C VAL A 379 18.54 31.34 -67.09
N ILE A 380 17.52 30.81 -67.79
CA ILE A 380 16.61 31.36 -68.84
C ILE A 380 15.99 30.11 -69.49
N ASP A 381 14.74 29.77 -69.15
CA ASP A 381 13.51 30.10 -69.88
C ASP A 381 13.40 29.42 -71.25
N ASP A 382 12.37 28.58 -71.41
CA ASP A 382 11.66 28.42 -72.68
C ASP A 382 10.38 29.27 -72.56
N GLU A 383 10.52 30.59 -72.75
CA GLU A 383 9.42 31.42 -73.24
C GLU A 383 9.28 31.22 -74.75
N ASP A 384 8.04 31.32 -75.26
CA ASP A 384 7.65 32.09 -76.46
C ASP A 384 6.41 31.49 -77.14
N ASP A 385 5.25 32.13 -76.92
CA ASP A 385 4.60 32.91 -78.00
C ASP A 385 3.31 33.63 -77.48
N ASP A 386 3.53 34.86 -77.00
CA ASP A 386 2.80 36.08 -77.43
C ASP A 386 1.32 36.33 -76.94
N PRO A 387 0.75 37.56 -77.10
CA PRO A 387 0.70 38.51 -75.98
C PRO A 387 -0.69 39.20 -75.75
N PHE A 388 -0.86 39.94 -74.63
CA PHE A 388 -1.31 41.37 -74.59
C PHE A 388 -1.65 41.88 -73.16
N GLU A 389 -1.30 43.16 -72.92
CA GLU A 389 -1.84 44.13 -71.93
C GLU A 389 -1.90 43.79 -70.42
N ALA A 390 -1.08 44.53 -69.66
CA ALA A 390 -1.36 44.94 -68.28
C ALA A 390 -1.37 46.48 -68.18
N PRO A 391 -2.19 47.06 -67.29
CA PRO A 391 -1.80 48.29 -66.61
C PRO A 391 -1.84 48.19 -65.07
N GLU A 392 -1.19 49.19 -64.47
CA GLU A 392 -0.83 49.35 -63.05
C GLU A 392 -2.00 49.43 -62.03
N PRO A 393 -1.72 49.26 -60.71
CA PRO A 393 -2.75 49.10 -59.69
C PRO A 393 -3.41 50.43 -59.28
N ALA A 394 -4.74 50.45 -59.34
CA ALA A 394 -5.54 51.58 -58.89
C ALA A 394 -5.65 51.67 -57.36
N GLU A 395 -5.08 52.77 -56.87
CA GLU A 395 -5.34 53.52 -55.65
C GLU A 395 -6.73 53.40 -55.00
N GLN A 396 -6.76 53.57 -53.67
CA GLN A 396 -7.95 53.98 -52.95
C GLN A 396 -8.36 55.42 -53.32
N PRO A 397 -9.67 55.71 -53.46
CA PRO A 397 -10.17 57.07 -53.28
C PRO A 397 -10.99 57.19 -51.99
N THR A 398 -10.51 58.03 -51.07
CA THR A 398 -11.33 58.68 -50.05
C THR A 398 -12.18 59.79 -50.70
N THR A 399 -13.34 60.18 -50.15
CA THR A 399 -13.60 61.46 -49.43
C THR A 399 -15.09 61.81 -49.64
N SER A 400 -15.78 62.69 -48.89
CA SER A 400 -15.63 63.32 -47.57
C SER A 400 -16.87 64.19 -47.28
N THR A 401 -17.22 64.40 -46.01
CA THR A 401 -17.78 65.67 -45.45
C THR A 401 -18.02 65.47 -43.95
N ASP A 402 -17.78 66.41 -43.03
CA ASP A 402 -16.89 67.59 -43.05
C ASP A 402 -16.56 67.96 -41.57
N ALA A 403 -15.69 68.94 -41.36
CA ALA A 403 -14.98 69.27 -40.11
C ALA A 403 -15.81 69.51 -38.83
N ALA A 404 -15.25 69.07 -37.68
CA ALA A 404 -14.93 69.94 -36.53
C ALA A 404 -14.06 69.21 -35.47
N GLN A 405 -12.96 69.82 -35.03
CA GLN A 405 -12.32 69.49 -33.74
C GLN A 405 -13.03 70.26 -32.61
N PRO A 406 -13.05 69.73 -31.37
CA PRO A 406 -12.22 70.41 -30.35
C PRO A 406 -11.64 69.50 -29.24
N GLU A 407 -10.44 69.90 -28.78
CA GLU A 407 -9.87 69.88 -27.41
C GLU A 407 -9.94 68.64 -26.46
N PRO A 408 -8.93 68.48 -25.56
CA PRO A 408 -8.81 67.30 -24.69
C PRO A 408 -9.73 67.34 -23.47
N VAL A 409 -10.40 66.21 -23.18
CA VAL A 409 -11.29 66.01 -22.02
C VAL A 409 -10.57 65.14 -20.97
N PRO A 410 -10.65 65.46 -19.66
CA PRO A 410 -9.72 64.93 -18.65
C PRO A 410 -9.99 63.49 -18.21
N GLU A 411 -8.96 62.84 -17.64
CA GLU A 411 -9.03 61.50 -17.04
C GLU A 411 -10.12 61.38 -15.97
N THR A 412 -11.21 60.69 -16.29
CA THR A 412 -12.21 60.27 -15.29
C THR A 412 -11.77 58.97 -14.62
N LYS A 413 -11.47 59.03 -13.31
CA LYS A 413 -11.25 57.85 -12.47
C LYS A 413 -12.39 56.82 -12.63
N PRO A 414 -12.10 55.51 -12.67
CA PRO A 414 -13.13 54.49 -12.90
C PRO A 414 -14.17 54.49 -11.78
N LYS A 415 -15.46 54.54 -12.16
CA LYS A 415 -16.56 54.38 -11.21
C LYS A 415 -16.50 52.96 -10.60
N PRO A 416 -16.74 52.81 -9.29
CA PRO A 416 -16.78 51.49 -8.68
C PRO A 416 -17.94 50.68 -9.30
N ARG A 417 -17.64 49.45 -9.74
CA ARG A 417 -18.68 48.49 -10.14
C ARG A 417 -19.66 48.32 -8.97
N LYS A 418 -20.96 48.45 -9.22
CA LYS A 418 -21.98 48.02 -8.27
C LYS A 418 -21.70 46.55 -7.94
N LYS A 419 -21.63 46.21 -6.64
CA LYS A 419 -21.66 44.80 -6.24
C LYS A 419 -22.93 44.19 -6.80
N GLU A 420 -22.79 43.09 -7.52
CA GLU A 420 -23.93 42.21 -7.80
C GLU A 420 -24.51 41.76 -6.45
N PRO A 421 -25.84 41.58 -6.35
CA PRO A 421 -26.42 41.03 -5.13
C PRO A 421 -25.79 39.65 -4.85
N PRO A 422 -25.51 39.29 -3.59
CA PRO A 422 -25.05 37.95 -3.27
C PRO A 422 -26.05 36.94 -3.84
N ALA A 423 -25.54 35.86 -4.43
CA ALA A 423 -26.38 34.78 -4.92
C ALA A 423 -27.30 34.30 -3.77
N PRO A 424 -28.56 33.93 -4.06
CA PRO A 424 -29.44 33.38 -3.04
C PRO A 424 -28.75 32.19 -2.35
N MET A 425 -29.02 31.97 -1.06
CA MET A 425 -28.52 30.80 -0.35
C MET A 425 -29.16 29.54 -0.94
N VAL A 426 -28.54 29.00 -2.00
CA VAL A 426 -28.93 27.74 -2.62
C VAL A 426 -28.69 26.64 -1.60
N SER A 427 -29.76 25.96 -1.17
CA SER A 427 -29.62 24.75 -0.37
C SER A 427 -29.03 23.64 -1.26
N PRO A 428 -28.15 22.78 -0.72
CA PRO A 428 -27.62 21.65 -1.48
C PRO A 428 -28.74 20.70 -1.94
N PRO A 429 -28.61 20.07 -3.12
CA PRO A 429 -29.57 19.11 -3.64
C PRO A 429 -29.59 17.84 -2.79
N ILE A 430 -30.55 16.97 -3.06
CA ILE A 430 -30.58 15.62 -2.46
C ILE A 430 -29.39 14.84 -3.01
N MET A 431 -28.35 14.69 -2.18
CA MET A 431 -27.13 13.96 -2.53
C MET A 431 -27.39 12.45 -2.47
N PRO A 432 -27.19 11.69 -3.56
CA PRO A 432 -27.34 10.24 -3.55
C PRO A 432 -26.16 9.59 -2.82
N LYS A 433 -26.31 9.26 -1.52
CA LYS A 433 -25.20 8.79 -0.66
C LYS A 433 -24.36 7.67 -1.29
N HIS A 434 -24.99 6.75 -2.03
CA HIS A 434 -24.33 5.58 -2.62
C HIS A 434 -23.31 5.90 -3.73
N ILE A 435 -23.25 7.14 -4.25
CA ILE A 435 -22.17 7.54 -5.16
C ILE A 435 -20.84 7.72 -4.43
N PHE A 436 -20.85 7.98 -3.12
CA PHE A 436 -19.65 8.09 -2.29
C PHE A 436 -19.23 6.69 -1.86
N ARG A 437 -18.32 6.07 -2.62
CA ARG A 437 -17.87 4.69 -2.42
C ARG A 437 -16.65 4.64 -1.50
N ALA A 438 -16.09 3.43 -1.35
CA ALA A 438 -14.92 3.19 -0.50
C ALA A 438 -13.65 3.94 -0.95
N TYR A 439 -13.45 4.16 -2.25
CA TYR A 439 -12.17 4.63 -2.82
C TYR A 439 -12.28 5.85 -3.73
N ASP A 440 -13.49 6.11 -4.24
CA ASP A 440 -13.81 7.14 -5.23
C ASP A 440 -15.27 7.58 -5.10
N ILE A 441 -15.65 8.60 -5.86
CA ILE A 441 -17.06 8.92 -6.13
C ILE A 441 -17.40 8.39 -7.52
N ARG A 442 -18.55 7.72 -7.69
CA ARG A 442 -18.90 7.02 -8.93
C ARG A 442 -20.41 6.92 -9.12
N GLY A 443 -20.91 7.34 -10.29
CA GLY A 443 -22.33 7.25 -10.63
C GLY A 443 -22.63 7.39 -12.11
N VAL A 444 -23.87 7.08 -12.50
CA VAL A 444 -24.40 7.32 -13.85
C VAL A 444 -24.66 8.82 -14.04
N VAL A 445 -24.13 9.39 -15.12
CA VAL A 445 -24.25 10.81 -15.40
C VAL A 445 -25.69 11.17 -15.75
N GLY A 446 -26.18 12.28 -15.21
CA GLY A 446 -27.55 12.76 -15.42
C GLY A 446 -28.63 12.06 -14.58
N HIS A 447 -28.28 10.99 -13.86
CA HIS A 447 -29.16 10.30 -12.91
C HIS A 447 -28.64 10.38 -11.46
N GLU A 448 -27.37 10.03 -11.25
CA GLU A 448 -26.76 9.95 -9.93
C GLU A 448 -25.64 11.00 -9.76
N LEU A 449 -24.89 11.26 -10.83
CA LEU A 449 -23.84 12.26 -10.89
C LEU A 449 -24.23 13.36 -11.88
N SER A 450 -24.65 14.51 -11.36
CA SER A 450 -24.95 15.70 -12.17
C SER A 450 -23.86 16.76 -12.03
N GLU A 451 -23.89 17.75 -12.93
CA GLU A 451 -23.11 18.98 -12.83
C GLU A 451 -23.30 19.70 -11.48
N GLU A 452 -24.53 19.76 -10.99
CA GLU A 452 -24.83 20.34 -9.67
C GLU A 452 -24.17 19.54 -8.54
N VAL A 453 -24.29 18.21 -8.57
CA VAL A 453 -23.63 17.30 -7.61
C VAL A 453 -22.11 17.49 -7.62
N ALA A 454 -21.50 17.63 -8.80
CA ALA A 454 -20.06 17.89 -8.95
C ALA A 454 -19.64 19.24 -8.34
N TYR A 455 -20.45 20.30 -8.52
CA TYR A 455 -20.24 21.60 -7.88
C TYR A 455 -20.28 21.50 -6.34
N TRP A 456 -21.25 20.79 -5.76
CA TRP A 456 -21.32 20.64 -4.30
C TRP A 456 -20.20 19.77 -3.72
N ILE A 457 -19.73 18.77 -4.47
CA ILE A 457 -18.53 18.00 -4.13
C ILE A 457 -17.28 18.92 -4.16
N GLY A 458 -17.12 19.76 -5.18
CA GLY A 458 -16.05 20.76 -5.26
C GLY A 458 -16.07 21.74 -4.08
N ARG A 459 -17.23 22.30 -3.75
CA ARG A 459 -17.44 23.16 -2.57
C ARG A 459 -16.98 22.46 -1.28
N SER A 460 -17.41 21.22 -1.09
CA SER A 460 -17.07 20.43 0.10
C SER A 460 -15.59 20.10 0.19
N LEU A 461 -14.97 19.73 -0.93
CA LEU A 461 -13.56 19.38 -1.01
C LEU A 461 -12.69 20.60 -0.69
N ALA A 462 -13.01 21.78 -1.21
CA ALA A 462 -12.26 23.02 -0.90
C ALA A 462 -12.26 23.36 0.59
N VAL A 463 -13.38 23.19 1.29
CA VAL A 463 -13.45 23.39 2.76
C VAL A 463 -12.59 22.36 3.50
N GLU A 464 -12.63 21.10 3.06
CA GLU A 464 -11.83 20.03 3.66
C GLU A 464 -10.32 20.23 3.45
N LEU A 465 -9.90 20.63 2.24
CA LEU A 465 -8.53 21.01 1.94
C LEU A 465 -8.06 22.15 2.85
N LYS A 466 -8.90 23.19 3.01
CA LYS A 466 -8.60 24.34 3.88
C LYS A 466 -8.39 23.94 5.35
N HIS A 467 -9.19 23.01 5.86
CA HIS A 467 -8.99 22.44 7.22
C HIS A 467 -7.68 21.66 7.33
N ARG A 468 -7.26 20.96 6.28
CA ARG A 468 -5.97 20.24 6.20
C ARG A 468 -4.78 21.15 5.86
N GLY A 469 -4.97 22.47 5.78
CA GLY A 469 -3.91 23.44 5.51
C GLY A 469 -3.56 23.61 4.02
N PHE A 470 -4.34 23.03 3.11
CA PHE A 470 -4.13 23.13 1.66
C PHE A 470 -5.08 24.16 1.03
N ASN A 471 -4.55 24.96 0.10
CA ASN A 471 -5.32 25.98 -0.62
C ASN A 471 -5.18 25.90 -2.15
N LYS A 472 -4.52 24.85 -2.68
CA LYS A 472 -4.31 24.64 -4.12
C LYS A 472 -4.47 23.17 -4.50
N ILE A 473 -5.16 22.91 -5.60
CA ILE A 473 -5.45 21.57 -6.12
C ILE A 473 -5.31 21.51 -7.65
N CYS A 474 -4.72 20.44 -8.17
CA CYS A 474 -4.73 20.11 -9.59
C CYS A 474 -6.07 19.50 -10.00
N LEU A 475 -6.61 19.87 -11.16
CA LEU A 475 -7.82 19.29 -11.75
C LEU A 475 -7.52 18.80 -13.17
N ALA A 476 -7.78 17.51 -13.41
CA ALA A 476 -7.69 16.85 -14.70
C ALA A 476 -8.93 16.00 -14.97
N TRP A 477 -9.10 15.53 -16.20
CA TRP A 477 -10.23 14.68 -16.56
C TRP A 477 -9.97 13.71 -17.72
N ASP A 478 -10.76 12.64 -17.82
CA ASP A 478 -10.64 11.61 -18.86
C ASP A 478 -11.31 12.00 -20.19
N GLY A 479 -11.26 11.10 -21.18
CA GLY A 479 -11.81 11.31 -22.53
C GLY A 479 -13.33 11.29 -22.66
N ARG A 480 -14.10 11.18 -21.57
CA ARG A 480 -15.57 11.06 -21.64
C ARG A 480 -16.23 12.37 -22.02
N ARG A 481 -17.31 12.28 -22.80
CA ARG A 481 -18.11 13.45 -23.21
C ARG A 481 -18.74 14.19 -22.02
N SER A 482 -18.95 13.50 -20.90
CA SER A 482 -19.45 14.06 -19.64
C SER A 482 -18.37 14.68 -18.75
N SER A 483 -17.09 14.42 -19.01
CA SER A 483 -15.99 14.82 -18.14
C SER A 483 -15.75 16.34 -18.11
N PRO A 484 -15.69 17.07 -19.24
CA PRO A 484 -15.54 18.53 -19.23
C PRO A 484 -16.61 19.29 -18.42
N PRO A 485 -17.94 19.11 -18.62
CA PRO A 485 -18.94 19.87 -17.85
C PRO A 485 -18.96 19.52 -16.35
N LEU A 486 -18.65 18.26 -15.99
CA LEU A 486 -18.47 17.88 -14.59
C LEU A 486 -17.23 18.55 -13.97
N ALA A 487 -16.12 18.62 -14.72
CA ALA A 487 -14.91 19.30 -14.29
C ALA A 487 -15.12 20.82 -14.12
N GLU A 488 -15.80 21.49 -15.06
CA GLU A 488 -16.12 22.93 -14.97
C GLU A 488 -17.00 23.26 -13.75
N ASN A 489 -17.98 22.42 -13.44
CA ASN A 489 -18.84 22.63 -12.27
C ASN A 489 -18.10 22.34 -10.96
N LEU A 490 -17.26 21.29 -10.91
CA LEU A 490 -16.41 21.00 -9.76
C LEU A 490 -15.35 22.10 -9.54
N GLU A 491 -14.75 22.62 -10.61
CA GLU A 491 -13.87 23.80 -10.61
C GLU A 491 -14.59 25.00 -9.98
N ARG A 492 -15.79 25.34 -10.45
CA ARG A 492 -16.60 26.41 -9.87
C ARG A 492 -16.82 26.20 -8.37
N GLY A 493 -17.11 24.96 -7.96
CA GLY A 493 -17.29 24.61 -6.55
C GLY A 493 -16.03 24.83 -5.72
N LEU A 494 -14.86 24.41 -6.22
CA LEU A 494 -13.58 24.63 -5.54
C LEU A 494 -13.26 26.13 -5.39
N LEU A 495 -13.42 26.89 -6.48
CA LEU A 495 -13.14 28.33 -6.52
C LEU A 495 -14.08 29.12 -5.60
N ASP A 496 -15.38 28.82 -5.58
CA ASP A 496 -16.38 29.54 -4.78
C ASP A 496 -16.28 29.24 -3.26
N ALA A 497 -15.52 28.22 -2.87
CA ALA A 497 -15.15 27.92 -1.49
C ALA A 497 -13.70 28.33 -1.13
N GLY A 498 -13.00 29.01 -2.04
CA GLY A 498 -11.70 29.64 -1.76
C GLY A 498 -10.47 28.80 -2.08
N CYS A 499 -10.62 27.65 -2.74
CA CYS A 499 -9.49 26.83 -3.17
C CYS A 499 -8.99 27.28 -4.55
N ASN A 500 -7.66 27.42 -4.71
CA ASN A 500 -7.04 27.71 -5.99
C ASN A 500 -6.98 26.43 -6.84
N VAL A 501 -7.29 26.53 -8.13
CA VAL A 501 -7.36 25.38 -9.04
C VAL A 501 -6.33 25.51 -10.14
N MET A 502 -5.47 24.49 -10.30
CA MET A 502 -4.56 24.33 -11.44
C MET A 502 -5.18 23.35 -12.44
N ILE A 503 -5.66 23.88 -13.57
CA ILE A 503 -6.28 23.09 -14.63
C ILE A 503 -5.20 22.45 -15.50
N LEU A 504 -5.19 21.12 -15.56
CA LEU A 504 -4.32 20.33 -16.44
C LEU A 504 -5.02 19.91 -17.74
N GLY A 505 -6.35 19.95 -17.78
CA GLY A 505 -7.15 19.58 -18.95
C GLY A 505 -7.46 18.08 -19.02
N ALA A 506 -7.70 17.60 -20.24
CA ALA A 506 -7.94 16.18 -20.51
C ALA A 506 -6.61 15.41 -20.50
N GLN A 507 -6.39 14.53 -19.51
CA GLN A 507 -5.10 13.89 -19.23
C GLN A 507 -5.27 12.49 -18.62
N PRO A 508 -4.27 11.59 -18.69
CA PRO A 508 -4.27 10.35 -17.91
C PRO A 508 -4.18 10.58 -16.40
N THR A 509 -4.73 9.65 -15.62
CA THR A 509 -4.73 9.71 -14.15
C THR A 509 -3.32 9.76 -13.55
N GLY A 510 -2.36 9.04 -14.14
CA GLY A 510 -0.94 9.10 -13.76
C GLY A 510 -0.32 10.50 -13.90
N LEU A 511 -0.70 11.28 -14.92
CA LEU A 511 -0.21 12.64 -15.13
C LEU A 511 -0.75 13.62 -14.08
N LEU A 512 -2.01 13.47 -13.66
CA LEU A 512 -2.54 14.23 -12.52
C LEU A 512 -1.71 13.94 -11.25
N TYR A 513 -1.42 12.67 -10.96
CA TYR A 513 -0.66 12.29 -9.77
C TYR A 513 0.77 12.84 -9.85
N PHE A 514 1.44 12.72 -11.00
CA PHE A 514 2.72 13.36 -11.29
C PHE A 514 2.70 14.88 -11.00
N ALA A 515 1.66 15.59 -11.45
CA ALA A 515 1.51 17.03 -11.19
C ALA A 515 1.46 17.36 -9.69
N THR A 516 0.93 16.48 -8.84
CA THR A 516 0.95 16.70 -7.37
C THR A 516 2.33 16.58 -6.74
N HIS A 517 3.28 15.93 -7.42
CA HIS A 517 4.68 15.82 -7.01
C HIS A 517 5.53 16.98 -7.56
N GLU A 518 5.37 17.33 -8.84
CA GLU A 518 6.20 18.30 -9.57
C GLU A 518 5.65 19.75 -9.59
N THR A 519 4.60 20.03 -8.84
CA THR A 519 4.07 21.40 -8.66
C THR A 519 3.87 21.76 -7.19
N ASP A 520 3.51 23.01 -6.93
CA ASP A 520 3.14 23.52 -5.61
C ASP A 520 1.77 22.98 -5.13
N ALA A 521 0.94 22.45 -6.03
CA ALA A 521 -0.36 21.89 -5.73
C ALA A 521 -0.26 20.40 -5.32
N LYS A 522 -0.04 20.11 -4.03
CA LYS A 522 0.08 18.73 -3.52
C LYS A 522 -1.22 17.91 -3.51
N CYS A 523 -2.34 18.51 -3.87
CA CYS A 523 -3.65 17.85 -3.93
C CYS A 523 -4.09 17.74 -5.39
N GLY A 524 -4.89 16.73 -5.72
CA GLY A 524 -5.36 16.48 -7.08
C GLY A 524 -6.76 15.89 -7.11
N VAL A 525 -7.53 16.24 -8.13
CA VAL A 525 -8.84 15.66 -8.42
C VAL A 525 -8.94 15.28 -9.90
N MET A 526 -9.36 14.05 -10.16
CA MET A 526 -9.56 13.49 -11.50
C MET A 526 -11.04 13.26 -11.73
N ILE A 527 -11.62 13.88 -12.76
CA ILE A 527 -12.93 13.46 -13.27
C ILE A 527 -12.72 12.29 -14.24
N THR A 528 -13.14 11.09 -13.85
CA THR A 528 -12.86 9.86 -14.60
C THR A 528 -13.94 8.82 -14.37
N GLY A 529 -14.39 8.17 -15.44
CA GLY A 529 -15.17 6.94 -15.38
C GLY A 529 -14.33 5.66 -15.37
N SER A 530 -13.00 5.76 -15.47
CA SER A 530 -12.05 4.64 -15.64
C SER A 530 -12.52 3.69 -16.74
N HIS A 531 -12.55 2.39 -16.48
CA HIS A 531 -12.98 1.30 -17.36
C HIS A 531 -14.52 1.14 -17.47
N ASN A 532 -15.34 1.89 -16.72
CA ASN A 532 -16.80 1.69 -16.73
C ASN A 532 -17.46 2.10 -18.07
N PRO A 533 -18.67 1.61 -18.39
CA PRO A 533 -19.41 2.02 -19.61
C PRO A 533 -19.56 3.54 -19.79
N PRO A 534 -19.74 4.06 -21.03
CA PRO A 534 -19.71 5.50 -21.35
C PRO A 534 -20.60 6.39 -20.46
N GLN A 535 -21.76 5.89 -20.02
CA GLN A 535 -22.72 6.62 -19.18
C GLN A 535 -22.26 6.84 -17.73
N TYR A 536 -21.21 6.15 -17.27
CA TYR A 536 -20.63 6.36 -15.95
C TYR A 536 -19.57 7.46 -15.96
N ASN A 537 -19.49 8.18 -14.86
CA ASN A 537 -18.33 9.02 -14.54
C ASN A 537 -18.08 8.99 -13.02
N GLY A 538 -17.03 9.66 -12.57
CA GLY A 538 -16.60 9.60 -11.19
C GLY A 538 -15.51 10.61 -10.86
N ILE A 539 -15.08 10.59 -9.61
CA ILE A 539 -14.11 11.53 -9.04
C ILE A 539 -13.10 10.73 -8.19
N LYS A 540 -11.83 10.67 -8.62
CA LYS A 540 -10.72 10.19 -7.80
C LYS A 540 -10.06 11.42 -7.15
N ILE A 541 -9.78 11.38 -5.84
CA ILE A 541 -9.22 12.51 -5.09
C ILE A 541 -7.92 12.08 -4.40
N VAL A 542 -6.90 12.93 -4.44
CA VAL A 542 -5.67 12.81 -3.63
C VAL A 542 -5.41 14.10 -2.85
N VAL A 543 -5.01 13.96 -1.58
CA VAL A 543 -4.68 15.05 -0.65
C VAL A 543 -3.30 14.77 -0.06
N ASP A 544 -2.40 15.76 -0.10
CA ASP A 544 -0.96 15.59 0.20
C ASP A 544 -0.33 14.36 -0.49
N ARG A 545 -0.68 14.14 -1.77
CA ARG A 545 -0.29 12.97 -2.60
C ARG A 545 -0.76 11.60 -2.10
N LEU A 546 -1.62 11.55 -1.08
CA LEU A 546 -2.25 10.32 -0.59
C LEU A 546 -3.69 10.18 -1.08
N PRO A 547 -4.22 8.96 -1.29
CA PRO A 547 -5.61 8.75 -1.67
C PRO A 547 -6.57 9.25 -0.59
N PHE A 548 -7.61 9.97 -1.01
CA PHE A 548 -8.68 10.43 -0.14
C PHE A 548 -9.86 9.44 -0.25
N ALA A 549 -10.08 8.64 0.79
CA ALA A 549 -10.88 7.41 0.75
C ALA A 549 -11.67 7.16 2.05
N MET A 550 -12.59 6.18 2.03
CA MET A 550 -13.38 5.73 3.19
C MET A 550 -14.09 6.87 3.94
N GLU A 551 -13.80 7.05 5.23
CA GLU A 551 -14.44 8.02 6.11
C GLU A 551 -14.26 9.46 5.61
N ASP A 552 -13.13 9.78 4.96
CA ASP A 552 -12.86 11.09 4.36
C ASP A 552 -13.88 11.41 3.24
N LEU A 553 -14.20 10.44 2.38
CA LEU A 553 -15.20 10.60 1.32
C LEU A 553 -16.62 10.74 1.91
N GLN A 554 -16.95 9.98 2.96
CA GLN A 554 -18.22 10.16 3.66
C GLN A 554 -18.28 11.54 4.36
N GLY A 555 -17.14 12.05 4.84
CA GLY A 555 -17.00 13.39 5.40
C GLY A 555 -17.45 14.49 4.42
N LEU A 556 -17.14 14.36 3.13
CA LEU A 556 -17.63 15.28 2.10
C LEU A 556 -19.16 15.22 1.98
N TYR A 557 -19.75 14.03 1.87
CA TYR A 557 -21.21 13.87 1.86
C TYR A 557 -21.87 14.50 3.10
N HIS A 558 -21.33 14.24 4.29
CA HIS A 558 -21.85 14.78 5.54
C HIS A 558 -21.65 16.29 5.69
N ARG A 559 -20.62 16.88 5.07
CA ARG A 559 -20.43 18.34 4.99
C ARG A 559 -21.48 18.99 4.10
N ILE A 560 -21.75 18.41 2.93
CA ILE A 560 -22.79 18.88 2.00
C ILE A 560 -24.18 18.80 2.66
N VAL A 561 -24.56 17.65 3.22
CA VAL A 561 -25.90 17.48 3.84
C VAL A 561 -26.13 18.40 5.05
N ARG A 562 -25.08 18.73 5.81
CA ARG A 562 -25.15 19.70 6.92
C ARG A 562 -25.08 21.16 6.46
N ASN A 563 -24.82 21.42 5.18
CA ASN A 563 -24.52 22.74 4.63
C ASN A 563 -23.36 23.47 5.37
N ASP A 564 -22.36 22.72 5.83
CA ASP A 564 -21.17 23.23 6.54
C ASP A 564 -20.12 23.72 5.52
N LEU A 565 -20.50 24.78 4.79
CA LEU A 565 -19.87 25.25 3.56
C LEU A 565 -19.69 26.79 3.54
N PRO A 566 -18.79 27.37 4.36
CA PRO A 566 -18.58 28.81 4.47
C PRO A 566 -18.26 29.49 3.12
N THR A 567 -18.57 30.79 3.03
CA THR A 567 -18.73 31.53 1.74
C THR A 567 -17.75 32.69 1.52
N ASP A 568 -16.74 32.86 2.37
CA ASP A 568 -16.09 34.17 2.55
C ASP A 568 -14.86 34.43 1.66
N THR A 569 -14.47 33.48 0.80
CA THR A 569 -13.26 33.58 -0.03
C THR A 569 -13.47 32.95 -1.41
N ARG A 570 -13.01 33.63 -2.48
CA ARG A 570 -12.95 33.08 -3.84
C ARG A 570 -11.49 32.74 -4.19
N GLY A 571 -11.26 31.53 -4.72
CA GLY A 571 -9.96 31.05 -5.17
C GLY A 571 -9.57 31.61 -6.55
N ALA A 572 -8.31 31.36 -6.92
CA ALA A 572 -7.75 31.71 -8.23
C ALA A 572 -7.67 30.49 -9.16
N ARG A 573 -7.84 30.73 -10.47
CA ARG A 573 -7.68 29.75 -11.53
C ARG A 573 -6.31 29.91 -12.19
N GLU A 574 -5.59 28.81 -12.35
CA GLU A 574 -4.37 28.68 -13.15
C GLU A 574 -4.61 27.57 -14.19
N SER A 575 -3.93 27.61 -15.34
CA SER A 575 -3.92 26.52 -16.32
C SER A 575 -2.48 26.18 -16.68
N ARG A 576 -2.14 24.89 -16.73
CA ARG A 576 -0.77 24.42 -16.92
C ARG A 576 -0.75 23.11 -17.71
N GLN A 577 0.00 23.09 -18.80
CA GLN A 577 0.30 21.86 -19.54
C GLN A 577 1.53 21.20 -18.94
N LEU A 578 1.48 19.89 -18.74
CA LEU A 578 2.56 19.10 -18.12
C LEU A 578 2.96 17.87 -18.94
N ASN A 579 2.34 17.64 -20.10
CA ASN A 579 2.56 16.48 -20.97
C ASN A 579 4.04 16.31 -21.33
N ASP A 580 4.70 17.38 -21.78
CA ASP A 580 6.12 17.33 -22.13
C ASP A 580 7.01 17.06 -20.92
N ALA A 581 6.72 17.66 -19.76
CA ALA A 581 7.49 17.46 -18.53
C ALA A 581 7.34 16.04 -17.97
N TYR A 582 6.12 15.49 -18.04
CA TYR A 582 5.81 14.12 -17.67
C TYR A 582 6.53 13.13 -18.59
N LEU A 583 6.39 13.29 -19.91
CA LEU A 583 7.05 12.44 -20.90
C LEU A 583 8.59 12.53 -20.78
N GLN A 584 9.15 13.74 -20.65
CA GLN A 584 10.59 13.93 -20.51
C GLN A 584 11.11 13.25 -19.24
N ARG A 585 10.38 13.35 -18.13
CA ARG A 585 10.78 12.72 -16.86
C ARG A 585 10.73 11.18 -16.93
N ILE A 586 9.98 10.57 -17.84
CA ILE A 586 10.05 9.14 -18.12
C ILE A 586 11.25 8.84 -19.05
N ASP A 587 11.38 9.58 -20.15
CA ASP A 587 12.42 9.45 -21.18
C ASP A 587 13.84 9.63 -20.61
N ASP A 588 14.05 10.59 -19.70
CA ASP A 588 15.31 10.84 -18.99
C ASP A 588 15.74 9.69 -18.06
N ASP A 589 14.79 8.85 -17.61
CA ASP A 589 15.03 7.75 -16.67
C ASP A 589 15.10 6.38 -17.37
N VAL A 590 14.37 6.18 -18.47
CA VAL A 590 14.12 4.86 -19.08
C VAL A 590 14.88 4.72 -20.40
N SER A 591 15.70 3.67 -20.54
CA SER A 591 16.50 3.43 -21.75
C SER A 591 16.31 2.03 -22.34
N LEU A 592 16.02 1.97 -23.65
CA LEU A 592 15.91 0.72 -24.41
C LEU A 592 17.22 0.41 -25.14
N ASN A 593 17.83 -0.73 -24.84
CA ASN A 593 19.09 -1.19 -25.45
C ASN A 593 18.90 -2.02 -26.74
N ARG A 594 17.65 -2.20 -27.20
CA ARG A 594 17.31 -2.77 -28.52
C ARG A 594 16.07 -2.09 -29.06
N GLN A 595 15.95 -2.02 -30.39
CA GLN A 595 14.69 -1.64 -31.03
C GLN A 595 13.61 -2.69 -30.71
N MET A 596 12.39 -2.22 -30.49
CA MET A 596 11.21 -3.04 -30.24
C MET A 596 10.06 -2.55 -31.11
N LYS A 597 9.20 -3.47 -31.53
CA LYS A 597 7.93 -3.15 -32.18
C LYS A 597 6.78 -3.48 -31.24
N VAL A 598 5.92 -2.50 -30.95
CA VAL A 598 4.87 -2.61 -29.93
C VAL A 598 3.55 -2.16 -30.50
N VAL A 599 2.50 -2.97 -30.34
CA VAL A 599 1.13 -2.51 -30.55
C VAL A 599 0.64 -1.84 -29.27
N VAL A 600 0.08 -0.64 -29.37
CA VAL A 600 -0.50 0.09 -28.22
C VAL A 600 -2.00 0.20 -28.41
N ASP A 601 -2.76 -0.46 -27.55
CA ASP A 601 -4.21 -0.36 -27.45
C ASP A 601 -4.61 0.57 -26.30
N ALA A 602 -5.46 1.55 -26.58
CA ALA A 602 -6.03 2.44 -25.57
C ALA A 602 -7.57 2.37 -25.47
N GLY A 603 -8.25 1.53 -26.27
CA GLY A 603 -9.72 1.40 -26.28
C GLY A 603 -10.48 2.73 -26.39
N ASN A 604 -9.93 3.70 -27.13
CA ASN A 604 -10.38 5.10 -27.23
C ASN A 604 -10.39 5.92 -25.93
N GLY A 605 -9.69 5.44 -24.89
CA GLY A 605 -9.42 6.14 -23.63
C GLY A 605 -8.39 7.26 -23.75
N ILE A 606 -8.21 8.03 -22.67
CA ILE A 606 -7.37 9.24 -22.66
C ILE A 606 -5.86 8.93 -22.78
N ALA A 607 -5.46 7.68 -22.54
CA ALA A 607 -4.06 7.25 -22.58
C ALA A 607 -3.44 7.32 -23.98
N GLY A 608 -4.23 7.08 -25.03
CA GLY A 608 -3.75 6.84 -26.40
C GLY A 608 -2.75 7.88 -26.94
N PRO A 609 -3.08 9.18 -26.96
CA PRO A 609 -2.18 10.19 -27.52
C PRO A 609 -0.87 10.36 -26.76
N LEU A 610 -0.87 10.12 -25.44
CA LEU A 610 0.32 10.27 -24.60
C LEU A 610 1.17 9.00 -24.60
N ALA A 611 0.55 7.82 -24.67
CA ALA A 611 1.23 6.54 -24.81
C ALA A 611 1.96 6.44 -26.16
N THR A 612 1.33 6.87 -27.27
CA THR A 612 2.01 6.86 -28.59
C THR A 612 3.19 7.83 -28.64
N GLN A 613 3.05 9.02 -28.05
CA GLN A 613 4.17 9.97 -27.89
C GLN A 613 5.30 9.39 -27.04
N LEU A 614 4.97 8.70 -25.94
CA LEU A 614 5.96 8.04 -25.08
C LEU A 614 6.74 6.96 -25.85
N MET A 615 6.05 6.08 -26.58
CA MET A 615 6.70 5.06 -27.40
C MET A 615 7.64 5.68 -28.44
N SER A 616 7.23 6.80 -29.07
CA SER A 616 8.07 7.52 -30.02
C SER A 616 9.32 8.14 -29.39
N ARG A 617 9.27 8.64 -28.15
CA ARG A 617 10.46 9.17 -27.44
C ARG A 617 11.45 8.05 -27.10
N LEU A 618 10.93 6.94 -26.57
CA LEU A 618 11.71 5.74 -26.24
C LEU A 618 12.31 5.01 -27.47
N GLY A 619 12.00 5.44 -28.70
CA GLY A 619 12.52 4.83 -29.93
C GLY A 619 11.84 3.51 -30.33
N VAL A 620 10.61 3.29 -29.90
CA VAL A 620 9.80 2.10 -30.19
C VAL A 620 9.05 2.26 -31.52
N ASP A 621 9.05 1.23 -32.36
CA ASP A 621 8.17 1.13 -33.53
C ASP A 621 6.74 0.87 -33.05
N CYS A 622 5.96 1.95 -32.90
CA CYS A 622 4.63 1.93 -32.30
C CYS A 622 3.54 1.75 -33.35
N VAL A 623 2.74 0.70 -33.22
CA VAL A 623 1.50 0.51 -33.98
C VAL A 623 0.32 0.93 -33.10
N PRO A 624 -0.31 2.09 -33.36
CA PRO A 624 -1.46 2.55 -32.57
C PRO A 624 -2.72 1.76 -32.93
N LEU A 625 -3.41 1.28 -31.90
CA LEU A 625 -4.71 0.62 -31.96
C LEU A 625 -5.69 1.41 -31.07
N PHE A 626 -6.75 1.94 -31.67
CA PHE A 626 -7.78 2.74 -30.98
C PHE A 626 -7.22 3.88 -30.08
N CYS A 627 -6.10 4.50 -30.46
CA CYS A 627 -5.44 5.55 -29.68
C CYS A 627 -6.10 6.94 -29.81
N ASP A 628 -7.04 7.13 -30.74
CA ASP A 628 -7.84 8.36 -30.82
C ASP A 628 -8.86 8.42 -29.68
N VAL A 629 -8.90 9.54 -28.97
CA VAL A 629 -9.77 9.72 -27.80
C VAL A 629 -11.22 9.90 -28.24
N ASP A 630 -12.07 8.92 -27.91
CA ASP A 630 -13.51 8.97 -28.14
C ASP A 630 -14.26 8.33 -26.97
N GLY A 631 -14.77 9.17 -26.07
CA GLY A 631 -15.56 8.77 -24.91
C GLY A 631 -16.91 8.09 -25.20
N ARG A 632 -17.20 7.72 -26.46
CA ARG A 632 -18.24 6.75 -26.81
C ARG A 632 -17.76 5.29 -26.71
N PHE A 633 -16.44 5.06 -26.73
CA PHE A 633 -15.77 3.76 -26.82
C PHE A 633 -16.34 2.88 -27.97
N PRO A 634 -16.25 3.35 -29.23
CA PRO A 634 -16.95 2.75 -30.38
C PRO A 634 -16.42 1.39 -30.83
N ASN A 635 -15.28 0.93 -30.31
CA ASN A 635 -14.66 -0.35 -30.67
C ASN A 635 -14.98 -1.41 -29.59
N HIS A 636 -14.06 -1.65 -28.66
CA HIS A 636 -14.34 -2.35 -27.40
C HIS A 636 -14.29 -1.37 -26.24
N HIS A 637 -14.72 -1.82 -25.06
CA HIS A 637 -14.55 -1.01 -23.85
C HIS A 637 -13.07 -0.97 -23.43
N PRO A 638 -12.57 0.15 -22.90
CA PRO A 638 -11.20 0.26 -22.39
C PRO A 638 -11.11 -0.37 -20.99
N ASP A 639 -11.36 -1.68 -20.92
CA ASP A 639 -11.14 -2.52 -19.75
C ASP A 639 -10.23 -3.70 -20.13
N PRO A 640 -8.90 -3.59 -19.94
CA PRO A 640 -7.96 -4.64 -20.31
C PRO A 640 -8.02 -5.85 -19.36
N THR A 641 -8.86 -5.83 -18.32
CA THR A 641 -9.04 -7.00 -17.43
C THR A 641 -10.00 -8.04 -18.02
N VAL A 642 -10.77 -7.67 -19.04
CA VAL A 642 -11.71 -8.56 -19.75
C VAL A 642 -11.03 -9.11 -21.01
N PRO A 643 -10.81 -10.45 -21.14
CA PRO A 643 -10.10 -11.03 -22.28
C PRO A 643 -10.69 -10.68 -23.66
N ASP A 644 -12.01 -10.55 -23.77
CA ASP A 644 -12.68 -10.23 -25.04
C ASP A 644 -12.27 -8.84 -25.59
N ASN A 645 -11.92 -7.90 -24.71
CA ASN A 645 -11.41 -6.58 -25.10
C ASN A 645 -9.97 -6.63 -25.65
N LEU A 646 -9.24 -7.72 -25.43
CA LEU A 646 -7.85 -7.89 -25.88
C LEU A 646 -7.72 -8.61 -27.23
N VAL A 647 -8.83 -9.12 -27.80
CA VAL A 647 -8.82 -9.89 -29.05
C VAL A 647 -8.26 -9.09 -30.23
N ALA A 648 -8.62 -7.81 -30.34
CA ALA A 648 -8.09 -6.92 -31.38
C ALA A 648 -6.57 -6.70 -31.21
N LEU A 649 -6.09 -6.52 -29.98
CA LEU A 649 -4.67 -6.41 -29.68
C LEU A 649 -3.90 -7.71 -30.02
N GLN A 650 -4.46 -8.88 -29.68
CA GLN A 650 -3.87 -10.17 -30.02
C GLN A 650 -3.71 -10.35 -31.54
N GLN A 651 -4.75 -10.01 -32.31
CA GLN A 651 -4.73 -10.03 -33.78
C GLN A 651 -3.69 -9.06 -34.33
N ALA A 652 -3.69 -7.80 -33.88
CA ALA A 652 -2.74 -6.79 -34.34
C ALA A 652 -1.28 -7.17 -34.03
N VAL A 653 -0.99 -7.80 -32.89
CA VAL A 653 0.36 -8.29 -32.56
C VAL A 653 0.83 -9.36 -33.55
N GLU A 654 -0.05 -10.30 -33.92
CA GLU A 654 0.24 -11.33 -34.92
C GLU A 654 0.40 -10.75 -36.34
N GLU A 655 -0.56 -9.93 -36.78
CA GLU A 655 -0.59 -9.29 -38.10
C GLU A 655 0.64 -8.41 -38.36
N HIS A 656 0.98 -7.56 -37.39
CA HIS A 656 2.12 -6.63 -37.50
C HIS A 656 3.47 -7.25 -37.10
N LYS A 657 3.47 -8.51 -36.61
CA LYS A 657 4.64 -9.23 -36.09
C LYS A 657 5.37 -8.44 -35.00
N ALA A 658 4.63 -7.91 -34.04
CA ALA A 658 5.17 -7.12 -32.95
C ALA A 658 5.88 -7.99 -31.88
N ASP A 659 6.82 -7.39 -31.14
CA ASP A 659 7.44 -8.01 -29.96
C ASP A 659 6.42 -8.27 -28.84
N LEU A 660 5.41 -7.39 -28.74
CA LEU A 660 4.32 -7.45 -27.75
C LEU A 660 3.21 -6.44 -28.09
N GLY A 661 2.09 -6.56 -27.39
CA GLY A 661 1.02 -5.58 -27.29
C GLY A 661 0.88 -5.03 -25.86
N LEU A 662 0.53 -3.76 -25.72
CA LEU A 662 0.20 -3.10 -24.45
C LEU A 662 -1.26 -2.62 -24.51
N ALA A 663 -2.05 -2.93 -23.48
CA ALA A 663 -3.43 -2.44 -23.35
C ALA A 663 -3.58 -1.56 -22.10
N PHE A 664 -4.06 -0.33 -22.30
CA PHE A 664 -4.40 0.63 -21.26
C PHE A 664 -5.90 0.65 -20.98
N ASP A 665 -6.30 1.05 -19.76
CA ASP A 665 -7.71 1.31 -19.45
C ASP A 665 -8.10 2.78 -19.74
N GLY A 666 -9.39 3.09 -19.54
CA GLY A 666 -10.00 4.34 -20.00
C GLY A 666 -9.33 5.63 -19.49
N ASP A 667 -8.71 5.59 -18.30
CA ASP A 667 -7.96 6.70 -17.71
C ASP A 667 -6.45 6.46 -17.52
N GLY A 668 -5.92 5.33 -17.99
CA GLY A 668 -4.49 5.07 -18.16
C GLY A 668 -3.70 4.78 -16.87
N ASP A 669 -4.36 4.39 -15.78
CA ASP A 669 -3.68 3.95 -14.55
C ASP A 669 -3.46 2.43 -14.48
N ARG A 670 -4.03 1.67 -15.44
CA ARG A 670 -3.83 0.23 -15.59
C ARG A 670 -3.04 -0.14 -16.83
N LEU A 671 -2.38 -1.29 -16.75
CA LEU A 671 -1.69 -1.95 -17.86
C LEU A 671 -1.90 -3.46 -17.87
N VAL A 672 -2.16 -4.03 -19.04
CA VAL A 672 -2.03 -5.46 -19.34
C VAL A 672 -1.17 -5.62 -20.61
N LEU A 673 -0.43 -6.73 -20.70
CA LEU A 673 0.47 -7.03 -21.82
C LEU A 673 -0.01 -8.28 -22.57
N VAL A 674 0.19 -8.29 -23.89
CA VAL A 674 0.05 -9.46 -24.77
C VAL A 674 1.42 -9.78 -25.34
N ASP A 675 1.89 -11.03 -25.27
CA ASP A 675 3.20 -11.40 -25.84
C ASP A 675 3.17 -11.61 -27.36
N ASN A 676 4.34 -11.81 -27.97
CA ASN A 676 4.52 -12.09 -29.41
C ASN A 676 3.85 -13.38 -29.93
N HIS A 677 3.11 -14.12 -29.10
CA HIS A 677 2.29 -15.27 -29.49
C HIS A 677 0.81 -15.06 -29.15
N GLY A 678 0.40 -13.82 -28.86
CA GLY A 678 -0.97 -13.48 -28.51
C GLY A 678 -1.36 -13.91 -27.08
N LYS A 679 -0.43 -14.34 -26.22
CA LYS A 679 -0.77 -14.74 -24.85
C LYS A 679 -0.90 -13.52 -23.94
N ILE A 680 -2.02 -13.43 -23.22
CA ILE A 680 -2.23 -12.42 -22.18
C ILE A 680 -1.28 -12.69 -21.01
N ILE A 681 -0.52 -11.67 -20.61
CA ILE A 681 0.37 -11.66 -19.47
C ILE A 681 -0.23 -10.77 -18.38
N TRP A 682 -0.74 -11.42 -17.34
CA TRP A 682 -1.45 -10.75 -16.26
C TRP A 682 -0.53 -9.91 -15.35
N PRO A 683 -1.06 -8.87 -14.68
CA PRO A 683 -0.27 -7.92 -13.88
C PRO A 683 0.54 -8.54 -12.73
N ASP A 684 0.07 -9.64 -12.14
CA ASP A 684 0.82 -10.38 -11.12
C ASP A 684 2.12 -10.99 -11.68
N ARG A 685 2.16 -11.34 -12.97
CA ARG A 685 3.38 -11.79 -13.68
C ARG A 685 4.23 -10.63 -14.19
N LEU A 686 3.63 -9.49 -14.53
CA LEU A 686 4.36 -8.26 -14.83
C LEU A 686 5.14 -7.78 -13.59
N LEU A 687 4.52 -7.85 -12.41
CA LEU A 687 5.20 -7.63 -11.13
C LEU A 687 6.35 -8.63 -10.94
N MET A 688 6.16 -9.93 -11.16
CA MET A 688 7.25 -10.92 -11.08
C MET A 688 8.43 -10.63 -12.01
N LEU A 689 8.20 -10.02 -13.18
CA LEU A 689 9.27 -9.56 -14.06
C LEU A 689 10.00 -8.35 -13.48
N LEU A 690 9.25 -7.30 -13.12
CA LEU A 690 9.80 -6.06 -12.52
C LEU A 690 10.62 -6.32 -11.25
N LEU A 691 10.21 -7.31 -10.44
CA LEU A 691 10.92 -7.67 -9.21
C LEU A 691 12.35 -8.19 -9.45
N ARG A 692 12.63 -8.80 -10.60
CA ARG A 692 13.98 -9.25 -10.98
C ARG A 692 14.93 -8.10 -11.29
N ASP A 693 14.39 -6.95 -11.67
CA ASP A 693 15.13 -5.72 -11.93
C ASP A 693 15.23 -4.85 -10.66
N ILE A 694 14.11 -4.61 -9.99
CA ILE A 694 13.99 -3.65 -8.88
C ILE A 694 14.67 -4.16 -7.60
N LEU A 695 14.41 -5.40 -7.16
CA LEU A 695 14.87 -5.87 -5.85
C LEU A 695 16.39 -6.05 -5.69
N PRO A 696 17.17 -6.44 -6.72
CA PRO A 696 18.64 -6.45 -6.62
C PRO A 696 19.25 -5.09 -6.25
N ARG A 697 18.63 -3.98 -6.64
CA ARG A 697 19.02 -2.61 -6.24
C ARG A 697 18.38 -2.16 -4.91
N ASN A 698 17.40 -2.91 -4.42
CA ASN A 698 16.55 -2.57 -3.28
C ASN A 698 16.40 -3.76 -2.30
N PRO A 699 17.52 -4.34 -1.80
CA PRO A 699 17.48 -5.53 -0.97
C PRO A 699 16.72 -5.29 0.34
N GLY A 700 15.91 -6.26 0.74
CA GLY A 700 15.14 -6.21 1.97
C GLY A 700 14.04 -5.13 1.99
N ARG A 701 13.51 -4.73 0.83
CA ARG A 701 12.38 -3.79 0.71
C ARG A 701 11.05 -4.51 0.53
N ASP A 702 9.97 -3.89 1.01
CA ASP A 702 8.62 -4.46 0.94
C ASP A 702 8.01 -4.32 -0.46
N VAL A 703 7.23 -5.34 -0.84
CA VAL A 703 6.51 -5.45 -2.10
C VAL A 703 5.05 -5.75 -1.80
N VAL A 704 4.15 -4.85 -2.19
CA VAL A 704 2.71 -4.97 -1.90
C VAL A 704 1.98 -5.60 -3.08
N PHE A 705 1.15 -6.60 -2.84
CA PHE A 705 0.31 -7.20 -3.89
C PHE A 705 -1.04 -7.65 -3.32
N ASP A 706 -2.07 -7.67 -4.15
CA ASP A 706 -3.44 -7.88 -3.67
C ASP A 706 -3.82 -9.36 -3.50
N VAL A 707 -4.90 -9.64 -2.74
CA VAL A 707 -5.43 -11.00 -2.53
C VAL A 707 -5.83 -11.74 -3.80
N LYS A 708 -6.03 -11.07 -4.95
CA LYS A 708 -6.29 -11.74 -6.23
C LYS A 708 -5.02 -12.22 -6.93
N SER A 709 -3.84 -11.76 -6.53
CA SER A 709 -2.58 -12.04 -7.24
C SER A 709 -2.01 -13.44 -6.96
N SER A 710 -1.28 -14.01 -7.91
CA SER A 710 -0.73 -15.38 -7.87
C SER A 710 -0.01 -15.77 -6.58
N ARG A 711 -0.24 -17.00 -6.10
CA ARG A 711 0.47 -17.60 -4.93
C ARG A 711 1.99 -17.76 -5.13
N HIS A 712 2.51 -17.62 -6.35
CA HIS A 712 3.95 -17.66 -6.62
C HIS A 712 4.67 -16.37 -6.22
N LEU A 713 3.96 -15.22 -6.12
CA LEU A 713 4.56 -13.92 -5.79
C LEU A 713 5.39 -13.94 -4.49
N PRO A 714 4.89 -14.44 -3.33
CA PRO A 714 5.69 -14.56 -2.11
C PRO A 714 7.05 -15.24 -2.33
N GLY A 715 7.08 -16.34 -3.10
CA GLY A 715 8.30 -17.07 -3.40
C GLY A 715 9.25 -16.29 -4.31
N VAL A 716 8.73 -15.61 -5.33
CA VAL A 716 9.52 -14.75 -6.24
C VAL A 716 10.08 -13.55 -5.50
N ILE A 717 9.30 -12.90 -4.63
CA ILE A 717 9.72 -11.74 -3.83
C ILE A 717 10.85 -12.14 -2.86
N ILE A 718 10.66 -13.21 -2.07
CA ILE A 718 11.67 -13.71 -1.13
C ILE A 718 12.94 -14.17 -1.88
N GLY A 719 12.77 -14.91 -2.99
CA GLY A 719 13.89 -15.38 -3.81
C GLY A 719 14.68 -14.26 -4.50
N SER A 720 14.05 -13.09 -4.71
CA SER A 720 14.68 -11.88 -5.24
C SER A 720 15.21 -10.95 -4.14
N GLY A 721 15.11 -11.34 -2.86
CA GLY A 721 15.63 -10.59 -1.72
C GLY A 721 14.69 -9.54 -1.12
N GLY A 722 13.41 -9.51 -1.49
CA GLY A 722 12.39 -8.61 -0.95
C GLY A 722 11.54 -9.21 0.17
N ARG A 723 10.62 -8.41 0.73
CA ARG A 723 9.59 -8.85 1.68
C ARG A 723 8.19 -8.80 1.05
N PRO A 724 7.42 -9.91 1.05
CA PRO A 724 6.07 -9.91 0.50
C PRO A 724 5.02 -9.41 1.50
N ASP A 725 4.17 -8.47 1.08
CA ASP A 725 3.04 -7.95 1.84
C ASP A 725 1.74 -8.11 1.03
N MET A 726 0.97 -9.16 1.33
CA MET A 726 -0.33 -9.38 0.70
C MET A 726 -1.37 -8.44 1.33
N TRP A 727 -2.12 -7.71 0.51
CA TRP A 727 -3.06 -6.69 0.99
C TRP A 727 -4.43 -6.72 0.28
N LYS A 728 -5.33 -5.84 0.72
CA LYS A 728 -6.71 -5.71 0.22
C LYS A 728 -6.74 -5.19 -1.21
N THR A 729 -7.69 -5.65 -2.03
CA THR A 729 -7.90 -5.13 -3.39
C THR A 729 -8.57 -3.76 -3.35
N GLY A 730 -8.05 -2.80 -4.11
CA GLY A 730 -8.54 -1.44 -4.22
C GLY A 730 -7.41 -0.43 -4.30
N HIS A 731 -7.35 0.34 -5.39
CA HIS A 731 -6.20 1.19 -5.70
C HIS A 731 -5.83 2.21 -4.62
N SER A 732 -6.84 2.79 -3.94
CA SER A 732 -6.60 3.69 -2.81
C SER A 732 -6.00 2.97 -1.59
N LEU A 733 -6.40 1.73 -1.30
CA LEU A 733 -5.81 0.94 -0.21
C LEU A 733 -4.38 0.49 -0.54
N MET A 734 -4.12 0.17 -1.81
CA MET A 734 -2.79 -0.23 -2.26
C MET A 734 -1.82 0.94 -2.24
N LYS A 735 -2.21 2.14 -2.71
CA LYS A 735 -1.42 3.38 -2.53
C LYS A 735 -1.16 3.72 -1.06
N GLN A 736 -2.19 3.65 -0.22
CA GLN A 736 -2.02 3.85 1.23
C GLN A 736 -1.01 2.84 1.81
N ARG A 737 -1.14 1.56 1.44
CA ARG A 737 -0.23 0.51 1.92
C ARG A 737 1.20 0.66 1.42
N MET A 738 1.38 1.05 0.17
CA MET A 738 2.67 1.41 -0.42
C MET A 738 3.35 2.55 0.36
N HIS A 739 2.57 3.52 0.86
CA HIS A 739 3.06 4.56 1.75
C HIS A 739 3.40 4.03 3.15
N GLU A 740 2.46 3.35 3.83
CA GLU A 740 2.62 2.77 5.18
C GLU A 740 3.86 1.88 5.30
N ARG A 741 4.08 1.00 4.31
CA ARG A 741 5.23 0.09 4.28
C ARG A 741 6.49 0.73 3.69
N ASN A 742 6.40 1.95 3.17
CA ASN A 742 7.44 2.55 2.34
C ASN A 742 7.91 1.55 1.24
N ALA A 743 6.96 0.83 0.64
CA ALA A 743 7.25 -0.25 -0.30
C ALA A 743 7.91 0.27 -1.58
N VAL A 744 8.72 -0.58 -2.22
CA VAL A 744 9.52 -0.20 -3.40
C VAL A 744 8.74 -0.35 -4.71
N VAL A 745 7.90 -1.39 -4.78
CA VAL A 745 6.99 -1.65 -5.90
C VAL A 745 5.76 -2.42 -5.38
N GLY A 746 4.63 -2.29 -6.06
CA GLY A 746 3.48 -3.16 -5.84
C GLY A 746 2.60 -3.26 -7.07
N ALA A 747 1.64 -4.18 -7.07
CA ALA A 747 0.65 -4.29 -8.14
C ALA A 747 -0.65 -4.95 -7.65
N GLU A 748 -1.76 -4.65 -8.34
CA GLU A 748 -3.01 -5.38 -8.24
C GLU A 748 -3.22 -6.25 -9.48
N PHE A 749 -3.93 -7.38 -9.33
CA PHE A 749 -4.35 -8.19 -10.47
C PHE A 749 -5.19 -7.42 -11.51
N SER A 750 -5.81 -6.30 -11.12
CA SER A 750 -6.60 -5.42 -11.99
C SER A 750 -5.78 -4.53 -12.93
N GLY A 751 -4.44 -4.52 -12.85
CA GLY A 751 -3.57 -3.78 -13.79
C GLY A 751 -2.92 -2.53 -13.24
N HIS A 752 -3.31 -2.07 -12.05
CA HIS A 752 -2.62 -0.99 -11.35
C HIS A 752 -1.23 -1.45 -10.90
N ILE A 753 -0.18 -0.77 -11.33
CA ILE A 753 1.21 -1.06 -10.96
C ILE A 753 1.83 0.19 -10.31
N TYR A 754 2.25 0.05 -9.05
CA TYR A 754 2.74 1.11 -8.18
C TYR A 754 4.27 1.05 -8.12
N ILE A 755 4.97 1.85 -8.91
CA ILE A 755 6.44 1.88 -8.88
C ILE A 755 6.89 3.08 -8.04
N LYS A 756 7.69 2.83 -6.99
CA LYS A 756 8.32 3.87 -6.16
C LYS A 756 9.83 3.96 -6.40
N GLU A 757 10.49 2.88 -6.80
CA GLU A 757 11.86 2.97 -7.30
C GLU A 757 11.92 3.84 -8.56
N ARG A 758 12.82 4.83 -8.59
CA ARG A 758 12.98 5.81 -9.68
C ARG A 758 11.71 6.63 -10.01
N TRP A 759 10.66 6.55 -9.19
CA TRP A 759 9.37 7.20 -9.42
C TRP A 759 8.69 7.60 -8.09
N TYR A 760 7.38 7.82 -8.10
CA TYR A 760 6.67 8.49 -7.01
C TYR A 760 5.80 7.55 -6.14
N GLY A 761 5.53 6.31 -6.59
CA GLY A 761 4.78 5.30 -5.84
C GLY A 761 3.27 5.27 -6.08
N PHE A 762 2.75 6.08 -7.01
CA PHE A 762 1.38 5.96 -7.52
C PHE A 762 1.28 4.95 -8.68
N ASP A 763 0.06 4.53 -8.98
CA ASP A 763 -0.41 3.78 -10.14
C ASP A 763 -0.27 4.63 -11.42
N ASP A 764 0.53 4.13 -12.36
CA ASP A 764 0.78 4.78 -13.64
C ASP A 764 1.02 3.72 -14.71
N GLY A 765 0.04 3.52 -15.60
CA GLY A 765 0.15 2.54 -16.67
C GLY A 765 1.27 2.86 -17.65
N LEU A 766 1.46 4.14 -18.00
CA LEU A 766 2.43 4.58 -18.99
C LEU A 766 3.86 4.44 -18.47
N TYR A 767 4.13 4.82 -17.22
CA TYR A 767 5.43 4.57 -16.60
C TYR A 767 5.70 3.08 -16.37
N ALA A 768 4.68 2.30 -15.97
CA ALA A 768 4.80 0.86 -15.86
C ALA A 768 5.14 0.19 -17.21
N ALA A 769 4.52 0.65 -18.31
CA ALA A 769 4.84 0.19 -19.65
C ALA A 769 6.30 0.50 -20.02
N ALA A 770 6.76 1.74 -19.80
CA ALA A 770 8.14 2.13 -20.06
C ALA A 770 9.15 1.26 -19.29
N ARG A 771 8.92 1.02 -17.99
CA ARG A 771 9.77 0.16 -17.16
C ARG A 771 9.72 -1.32 -17.54
N ILE A 772 8.56 -1.83 -17.99
CA ILE A 772 8.46 -3.20 -18.53
C ILE A 772 9.24 -3.33 -19.84
N LEU A 773 9.15 -2.34 -20.73
CA LEU A 773 9.92 -2.32 -21.98
C LEU A 773 11.43 -2.29 -21.71
N GLU A 774 11.91 -1.49 -20.75
CA GLU A 774 13.31 -1.48 -20.30
C GLU A 774 13.80 -2.88 -19.88
N VAL A 775 13.04 -3.59 -19.04
CA VAL A 775 13.41 -4.93 -18.56
C VAL A 775 13.31 -6.01 -19.64
N LEU A 776 12.40 -5.85 -20.61
CA LEU A 776 12.28 -6.75 -21.77
C LEU A 776 13.36 -6.50 -22.82
N ALA A 777 13.76 -5.24 -23.03
CA ALA A 777 14.81 -4.87 -23.99
C ALA A 777 16.17 -5.47 -23.60
N GLN A 778 16.48 -5.51 -22.30
CA GLN A 778 17.70 -6.13 -21.74
C GLN A 778 17.94 -7.59 -22.20
N GLN A 779 16.90 -8.28 -22.67
CA GLN A 779 16.95 -9.66 -23.13
C GLN A 779 16.69 -9.75 -24.64
N ASN A 780 17.71 -10.20 -25.39
CA ASN A 780 17.60 -10.41 -26.85
C ASN A 780 16.96 -11.78 -27.19
N VAL A 781 15.74 -12.01 -26.68
CA VAL A 781 14.89 -13.18 -26.96
C VAL A 781 13.42 -12.75 -27.03
N PRO A 782 12.52 -13.53 -27.68
CA PRO A 782 11.09 -13.21 -27.74
C PRO A 782 10.46 -13.08 -26.35
N VAL A 783 9.48 -12.18 -26.21
CA VAL A 783 8.81 -11.87 -24.93
C VAL A 783 8.16 -13.12 -24.31
N ALA A 784 7.56 -13.98 -25.13
CA ALA A 784 7.02 -15.27 -24.69
C ALA A 784 8.07 -16.19 -24.03
N MET A 785 9.33 -16.13 -24.50
CA MET A 785 10.45 -16.90 -23.93
C MET A 785 11.00 -16.31 -22.62
N ILE A 786 10.71 -15.03 -22.35
CA ILE A 786 11.00 -14.39 -21.06
C ILE A 786 9.95 -14.82 -20.05
N PHE A 787 8.66 -14.71 -20.41
CA PHE A 787 7.56 -15.08 -19.52
C PHE A 787 7.41 -16.60 -19.31
N SER A 788 7.85 -17.47 -20.22
CA SER A 788 7.92 -18.92 -19.95
C SER A 788 8.84 -19.29 -18.77
N ARG A 789 9.74 -18.39 -18.37
CA ARG A 789 10.62 -18.50 -17.19
C ARG A 789 10.06 -17.81 -15.94
N VAL A 790 8.89 -17.17 -16.03
CA VAL A 790 8.17 -16.57 -14.90
C VAL A 790 7.13 -17.60 -14.42
N PRO A 791 7.04 -17.93 -13.12
CA PRO A 791 6.05 -18.89 -12.63
C PRO A 791 4.60 -18.57 -13.03
N GLU A 792 3.81 -19.61 -13.22
CA GLU A 792 2.41 -19.55 -13.64
C GLU A 792 1.65 -20.73 -13.03
N ASP A 793 0.42 -20.49 -12.61
CA ASP A 793 -0.57 -21.53 -12.33
C ASP A 793 -1.58 -21.55 -13.48
N THR A 794 -2.19 -22.71 -13.75
CA THR A 794 -3.46 -22.71 -14.51
C THR A 794 -4.47 -21.91 -13.69
N SER A 795 -5.24 -21.00 -14.30
CA SER A 795 -6.20 -20.16 -13.56
C SER A 795 -7.50 -19.91 -14.30
N THR A 796 -8.59 -19.71 -13.56
CA THR A 796 -9.84 -19.19 -14.09
C THR A 796 -9.74 -17.69 -14.38
N PRO A 797 -10.59 -17.14 -15.26
CA PRO A 797 -10.89 -15.71 -15.24
C PRO A 797 -11.50 -15.31 -13.88
N GLU A 798 -11.69 -14.00 -13.66
CA GLU A 798 -12.51 -13.54 -12.55
C GLU A 798 -13.98 -13.93 -12.80
N LEU A 799 -14.59 -14.56 -11.80
CA LEU A 799 -15.98 -15.02 -11.85
C LEU A 799 -16.82 -14.14 -10.93
N HIS A 800 -18.07 -13.89 -11.31
CA HIS A 800 -19.00 -13.04 -10.56
C HIS A 800 -20.26 -13.82 -10.17
N ILE A 801 -20.64 -13.75 -8.89
CA ILE A 801 -21.94 -14.22 -8.40
C ILE A 801 -22.73 -12.98 -7.95
N ASN A 802 -23.87 -12.72 -8.57
CA ASN A 802 -24.78 -11.66 -8.16
C ASN A 802 -25.43 -12.01 -6.81
N THR A 803 -25.56 -11.03 -5.92
CA THR A 803 -26.15 -11.18 -4.58
C THR A 803 -26.75 -9.84 -4.14
N SER A 804 -27.06 -9.64 -2.86
CA SER A 804 -27.39 -8.33 -2.29
C SER A 804 -26.23 -7.77 -1.46
N ASP A 805 -26.20 -6.45 -1.27
CA ASP A 805 -25.18 -5.81 -0.42
C ASP A 805 -25.28 -6.23 1.04
N ASP A 806 -26.48 -6.57 1.54
CA ASP A 806 -26.70 -7.05 2.90
C ASP A 806 -26.24 -8.51 3.10
N ALA A 807 -26.44 -9.37 2.09
CA ALA A 807 -26.14 -10.81 2.20
C ALA A 807 -24.66 -11.15 1.94
N LYS A 808 -23.94 -10.36 1.14
CA LYS A 808 -22.57 -10.71 0.71
C LYS A 808 -21.57 -10.82 1.87
N PHE A 809 -21.68 -9.96 2.89
CA PHE A 809 -20.77 -9.97 4.04
C PHE A 809 -21.09 -11.10 5.03
N SER A 810 -22.37 -11.28 5.37
CA SER A 810 -22.81 -12.36 6.26
C SER A 810 -22.52 -13.76 5.70
N LEU A 811 -22.63 -13.95 4.38
CA LEU A 811 -22.24 -15.19 3.72
C LEU A 811 -20.74 -15.45 3.79
N LEU A 812 -19.88 -14.43 3.65
CA LEU A 812 -18.43 -14.60 3.80
C LEU A 812 -18.05 -15.04 5.23
N GLU A 813 -18.70 -14.49 6.25
CA GLU A 813 -18.50 -14.94 7.63
C GLU A 813 -18.94 -16.41 7.85
N GLN A 814 -20.02 -16.84 7.21
CA GLN A 814 -20.49 -18.23 7.29
C GLN A 814 -19.50 -19.19 6.59
N LEU A 815 -19.02 -18.82 5.40
CA LEU A 815 -18.01 -19.58 4.66
C LEU A 815 -16.68 -19.67 5.42
N GLN A 816 -16.26 -18.59 6.09
CA GLN A 816 -15.06 -18.58 6.93
C GLN A 816 -15.17 -19.56 8.12
N LYS A 817 -16.38 -19.79 8.63
CA LYS A 817 -16.68 -20.71 9.75
C LYS A 817 -16.95 -22.15 9.27
N ASP A 818 -16.96 -22.41 7.96
CA ASP A 818 -17.22 -23.74 7.40
C ASP A 818 -15.96 -24.63 7.48
N GLU A 819 -16.00 -25.62 8.39
CA GLU A 819 -14.87 -26.54 8.61
C GLU A 819 -14.54 -27.39 7.38
N ASP A 820 -15.53 -27.84 6.61
CA ASP A 820 -15.30 -28.68 5.43
C ASP A 820 -14.57 -27.91 4.32
N LEU A 821 -14.95 -26.64 4.13
CA LEU A 821 -14.33 -25.73 3.17
C LEU A 821 -12.87 -25.46 3.53
N THR A 822 -12.63 -25.08 4.79
CA THR A 822 -11.34 -24.64 5.30
C THR A 822 -10.36 -25.78 5.63
N ARG A 823 -10.84 -27.02 5.83
CA ARG A 823 -10.02 -28.20 6.21
C ARG A 823 -8.86 -28.43 5.23
N GLY A 824 -7.63 -28.23 5.73
CA GLY A 824 -6.39 -28.44 4.99
C GLY A 824 -5.94 -27.26 4.10
N ALA A 825 -6.60 -26.11 4.19
CA ALA A 825 -6.15 -24.87 3.57
C ALA A 825 -5.37 -24.00 4.57
N ARG A 826 -4.39 -23.23 4.09
CA ARG A 826 -3.97 -21.99 4.74
C ARG A 826 -5.01 -20.92 4.41
N VAL A 827 -5.72 -20.45 5.43
CA VAL A 827 -6.81 -19.48 5.28
C VAL A 827 -6.29 -18.07 5.49
N HIS A 828 -6.57 -17.17 4.54
CA HIS A 828 -6.34 -15.73 4.67
C HIS A 828 -7.66 -14.98 4.58
N THR A 829 -7.85 -14.02 5.49
CA THR A 829 -9.11 -13.25 5.65
C THR A 829 -8.88 -11.74 5.54
N ILE A 830 -7.86 -11.34 4.77
CA ILE A 830 -7.44 -9.94 4.62
C ILE A 830 -8.50 -9.14 3.84
N ASP A 831 -9.05 -9.75 2.80
CA ASP A 831 -10.12 -9.23 1.95
C ASP A 831 -10.88 -10.42 1.36
N GLY A 832 -12.08 -10.70 1.88
CA GLY A 832 -12.81 -11.95 1.63
C GLY A 832 -12.13 -13.16 2.26
N LEU A 833 -12.28 -14.31 1.62
CA LEU A 833 -11.76 -15.61 2.05
C LEU A 833 -10.87 -16.20 0.94
N ARG A 834 -9.55 -16.21 1.16
CA ARG A 834 -8.56 -16.87 0.29
C ARG A 834 -8.07 -18.15 0.95
N LEU A 835 -8.25 -19.28 0.27
CA LEU A 835 -7.92 -20.63 0.70
C LEU A 835 -6.76 -21.15 -0.13
N GLU A 836 -5.60 -21.37 0.48
CA GLU A 836 -4.40 -21.88 -0.20
C GLU A 836 -4.10 -23.33 0.18
N PHE A 837 -4.01 -24.19 -0.82
CA PHE A 837 -3.63 -25.59 -0.74
C PHE A 837 -2.23 -25.79 -1.38
N PRO A 838 -1.56 -26.94 -1.16
CA PRO A 838 -0.24 -27.21 -1.75
C PRO A 838 -0.20 -27.15 -3.29
N ASP A 839 -1.33 -27.48 -3.93
CA ASP A 839 -1.51 -27.66 -5.38
C ASP A 839 -2.36 -26.56 -6.04
N GLY A 840 -2.91 -25.61 -5.28
CA GLY A 840 -3.71 -24.51 -5.82
C GLY A 840 -4.37 -23.65 -4.75
N TRP A 841 -5.14 -22.65 -5.16
CA TRP A 841 -5.85 -21.73 -4.27
C TRP A 841 -7.18 -21.26 -4.86
N GLY A 842 -8.07 -20.79 -4.00
CA GLY A 842 -9.33 -20.16 -4.37
C GLY A 842 -9.61 -18.94 -3.51
N LEU A 843 -10.18 -17.90 -4.09
CA LEU A 843 -10.64 -16.68 -3.44
C LEU A 843 -12.13 -16.49 -3.68
N ILE A 844 -12.84 -16.05 -2.65
CA ILE A 844 -14.17 -15.43 -2.74
C ILE A 844 -14.18 -14.16 -1.90
N ARG A 845 -14.59 -13.02 -2.47
CA ARG A 845 -14.65 -11.73 -1.77
C ARG A 845 -15.87 -10.91 -2.19
N ALA A 846 -16.28 -9.99 -1.32
CA ALA A 846 -17.33 -9.02 -1.65
C ALA A 846 -16.77 -7.93 -2.58
N SER A 847 -17.52 -7.58 -3.62
CA SER A 847 -17.24 -6.37 -4.39
C SER A 847 -17.61 -5.13 -3.57
N ASN A 848 -16.73 -4.13 -3.58
CA ASN A 848 -16.95 -2.82 -2.93
C ASN A 848 -17.67 -1.83 -3.86
N THR A 849 -17.93 -2.21 -5.12
CA THR A 849 -18.49 -1.34 -6.16
C THR A 849 -19.77 -1.89 -6.80
N THR A 850 -20.12 -3.14 -6.53
CA THR A 850 -21.30 -3.84 -7.05
C THR A 850 -21.86 -4.83 -6.01
N PRO A 851 -23.17 -5.17 -6.07
CA PRO A 851 -23.78 -6.19 -5.22
C PRO A 851 -23.45 -7.60 -5.75
N ALA A 852 -22.16 -7.94 -5.73
CA ALA A 852 -21.64 -9.19 -6.25
C ALA A 852 -20.50 -9.73 -5.38
N LEU A 853 -20.34 -11.06 -5.39
CA LEU A 853 -19.13 -11.74 -4.93
C LEU A 853 -18.22 -11.95 -6.15
N THR A 854 -16.93 -11.66 -6.00
CA THR A 854 -15.92 -11.95 -7.02
C THR A 854 -15.03 -13.11 -6.59
N LEU A 855 -14.72 -13.99 -7.54
CA LEU A 855 -13.99 -15.23 -7.29
C LEU A 855 -12.87 -15.43 -8.30
N ARG A 856 -11.78 -16.05 -7.85
CA ARG A 856 -10.68 -16.51 -8.71
C ARG A 856 -10.14 -17.82 -8.16
N PHE A 857 -9.84 -18.76 -9.04
CA PHE A 857 -9.21 -20.04 -8.71
C PHE A 857 -7.96 -20.23 -9.57
N ALA A 858 -6.91 -20.81 -9.00
CA ALA A 858 -5.75 -21.25 -9.76
C ALA A 858 -5.06 -22.45 -9.11
N GLY A 859 -4.28 -23.21 -9.87
CA GLY A 859 -3.50 -24.32 -9.36
C GLY A 859 -2.56 -24.93 -10.38
N ASN A 860 -1.90 -26.01 -9.99
CA ASN A 860 -0.98 -26.76 -10.85
C ASN A 860 -1.66 -27.20 -12.16
N ASP A 861 -2.93 -27.62 -12.06
CA ASP A 861 -3.71 -28.18 -13.17
C ASP A 861 -5.22 -27.96 -12.97
N GLN A 862 -6.00 -28.39 -13.97
CA GLN A 862 -7.47 -28.28 -13.96
C GLN A 862 -8.15 -29.17 -12.92
N GLN A 863 -7.52 -30.27 -12.45
CA GLN A 863 -8.07 -31.14 -11.42
C GLN A 863 -8.00 -30.46 -10.04
N ALA A 864 -6.88 -29.78 -9.74
CA ALA A 864 -6.74 -28.96 -8.54
C ALA A 864 -7.79 -27.83 -8.51
N ILE A 865 -7.98 -27.11 -9.62
CA ILE A 865 -9.03 -26.08 -9.76
C ILE A 865 -10.42 -26.68 -9.53
N GLY A 866 -10.77 -27.76 -10.24
CA GLY A 866 -12.08 -28.41 -10.11
C GLY A 866 -12.38 -28.91 -8.68
N ARG A 867 -11.37 -29.41 -7.97
CA ARG A 867 -11.49 -29.82 -6.56
C ARG A 867 -11.76 -28.63 -5.63
N ILE A 868 -11.08 -27.49 -5.84
CA ILE A 868 -11.26 -26.28 -5.02
C ILE A 868 -12.63 -25.64 -5.33
N GLN A 869 -13.01 -25.56 -6.61
CA GLN A 869 -14.34 -25.13 -7.05
C GLN A 869 -15.44 -26.01 -6.43
N GLN A 870 -15.32 -27.34 -6.48
CA GLN A 870 -16.31 -28.25 -5.90
C GLN A 870 -16.46 -28.08 -4.39
N ARG A 871 -15.36 -27.84 -3.65
CA ARG A 871 -15.42 -27.52 -2.22
C ARG A 871 -16.18 -26.24 -1.94
N LEU A 872 -15.90 -25.17 -2.68
CA LEU A 872 -16.61 -23.91 -2.49
C LEU A 872 -18.08 -24.01 -2.92
N ARG A 873 -18.38 -24.75 -4.00
CA ARG A 873 -19.75 -25.07 -4.45
C ARG A 873 -20.54 -25.79 -3.35
N GLN A 874 -19.93 -26.77 -2.69
CA GLN A 874 -20.55 -27.49 -1.56
C GLN A 874 -20.83 -26.58 -0.36
N ALA A 875 -19.91 -25.67 -0.04
CA ALA A 875 -20.12 -24.70 1.05
C ALA A 875 -21.20 -23.66 0.69
N LEU A 876 -21.16 -23.10 -0.52
CA LEU A 876 -22.18 -22.16 -1.01
C LEU A 876 -23.57 -22.82 -1.03
N ASN A 877 -23.69 -24.07 -1.48
CA ASN A 877 -24.96 -24.79 -1.45
C ASN A 877 -25.49 -25.08 -0.03
N ARG A 878 -24.65 -25.03 1.01
CA ARG A 878 -25.09 -25.16 2.42
C ARG A 878 -25.58 -23.85 3.02
N HIS A 879 -24.89 -22.75 2.73
CA HIS A 879 -25.13 -21.44 3.36
C HIS A 879 -26.01 -20.50 2.53
N ALA A 880 -26.06 -20.69 1.21
CA ALA A 880 -26.81 -19.88 0.25
C ALA A 880 -27.24 -20.71 -0.99
N PRO A 881 -28.15 -21.69 -0.83
CA PRO A 881 -28.54 -22.63 -1.89
C PRO A 881 -29.19 -21.99 -3.12
N ASP A 882 -29.74 -20.78 -2.99
CA ASP A 882 -30.44 -20.07 -4.07
C ASP A 882 -29.50 -19.29 -5.01
N LEU A 883 -28.19 -19.28 -4.74
CA LEU A 883 -27.21 -18.59 -5.60
C LEU A 883 -26.94 -19.34 -6.90
N ALA A 884 -27.09 -18.65 -8.03
CA ALA A 884 -26.62 -19.14 -9.33
C ALA A 884 -25.09 -19.12 -9.39
N LEU A 885 -24.47 -20.30 -9.47
CA LEU A 885 -23.01 -20.46 -9.47
C LEU A 885 -22.48 -20.58 -10.90
N PRO A 886 -21.52 -19.73 -11.34
CA PRO A 886 -21.00 -19.71 -12.71
C PRO A 886 -19.86 -20.71 -12.95
N PHE A 887 -19.69 -21.70 -12.07
CA PHE A 887 -18.64 -22.72 -12.15
C PHE A 887 -19.16 -24.10 -11.74
#